data_AF-A0A960LJW8-F1
#
_entry.id   AF-A0A960LJW8-F1
#
_cell.length_a   1.000
_cell.length_b   1.000
_cell.length_c   1.000
_cell.angle_alpha   90.00
_cell.angle_beta   90.00
_cell.angle_gamma   90.00
#
_symmetry.space_group_name_H-M   'P 1'
#
loop_
_entity.id
_entity.type
_entity.pdbx_description
1 polymer ?
#
loop_
_entity_poly.entity_id
_entity_poly.type
_entity_poly.pdbx_seq_one_letter_code
_entity_poly.pdbx_strand_id
1 'polypeptide(L)'
;MITTALVISVAFVMIAGLTFTFRHQMRAMDVQSKSQVKIDYSQKEDAVLRALLHTVPNKAIGAMMRDSAIDPQQYSWESAFQEAISLANAETAIDADIMTGFGVNGMISANSGDSLLTSISDLVSPAVSGGAGFVNAGNTRDGALFLNTEIADKLPAPLQSSSTVYELDKSYPIISLSKTHHPSWTKGLLLSPSDYPLYNQYTYPNIRFGYARPGDPFLAKRNWWVFSLRFGGNNQGDVAVPTIRKNYLLSIYEVPSQLPMSSAGFMSVGRHADGTAWNQAQLSGGVFADRLQTEGTVALTAGLFSARTGLDFSDSTSVAGVNVANNFDAMGVRELRQASNGSDFHDASVGGNVGRVAFIPLNQGNDFLIRSGDGSNGSRISPTGWNDYTRGAEQAKMWFRVWEMASTALQIPIQFRFYYQNTSGARVYRTFTRGYNWPTPSETGGDAFPFQTETLPIGRNAITVHLDLLPAFLLALGDAADVSVNNSIYLFPQNNRPTVVPPSVPSIASDPAVSVRGGSDMSAYTTGFSVVSNLRMYIGESLNTVPVTPPSGSGIPAGEEYFPPISLFAPEKRFGETAFFEHPVEFTGQVSSLNTDDTVAFRPLDLRSGSDDTVSPGLIEADLKMIQSPAELPPIHLMNWLVTIEEIHQGPQN
;
A
#
# COMPACT_ATOMS: atom_id res chain seq x y z
N MET A 1 -86.90 -20.77 -22.63
CA MET A 1 -85.90 -21.74 -22.16
C MET A 1 -84.53 -21.61 -22.82
N ILE A 2 -84.40 -21.09 -24.05
CA ILE A 2 -83.10 -20.91 -24.74
C ILE A 2 -82.27 -19.74 -24.17
N THR A 3 -82.92 -18.71 -23.61
CA THR A 3 -82.27 -17.50 -23.09
C THR A 3 -81.53 -17.69 -21.76
N THR A 4 -82.01 -18.54 -20.85
CA THR A 4 -81.34 -18.82 -19.57
C THR A 4 -80.07 -19.66 -19.72
N ALA A 5 -80.07 -20.64 -20.62
CA ALA A 5 -78.89 -21.46 -20.88
C ALA A 5 -77.72 -20.65 -21.49
N LEU A 6 -78.03 -19.66 -22.33
CA LEU A 6 -77.04 -18.76 -22.93
C LEU A 6 -76.41 -17.81 -21.89
N VAL A 7 -77.21 -17.29 -20.95
CA VAL A 7 -76.70 -16.44 -19.86
C VAL A 7 -75.79 -17.22 -18.91
N ILE A 8 -76.16 -18.46 -18.57
CA ILE A 8 -75.34 -19.32 -17.69
C ILE A 8 -74.01 -19.67 -18.35
N SER A 9 -74.00 -19.99 -19.65
CA SER A 9 -72.77 -20.34 -20.36
C SER A 9 -71.82 -19.14 -20.54
N VAL A 10 -72.34 -17.94 -20.83
CA VAL A 10 -71.54 -16.71 -20.85
C VAL A 10 -70.99 -16.36 -19.46
N ALA A 11 -71.79 -16.51 -18.41
CA ALA A 11 -71.34 -16.30 -17.03
C ALA A 11 -70.23 -17.29 -16.63
N PHE A 12 -70.33 -18.55 -17.03
CA PHE A 12 -69.31 -19.57 -16.75
C PHE A 12 -67.99 -19.27 -17.46
N VAL A 13 -68.04 -18.82 -18.72
CA VAL A 13 -66.85 -18.40 -19.48
C VAL A 13 -66.20 -17.17 -18.85
N MET A 14 -66.98 -16.20 -18.37
CA MET A 14 -66.44 -15.01 -17.69
C MET A 14 -65.79 -15.34 -16.35
N ILE A 15 -66.40 -16.22 -15.53
CA ILE A 15 -65.82 -16.67 -14.25
C ILE A 15 -64.54 -17.49 -14.48
N ALA A 16 -64.54 -18.38 -15.48
CA ALA A 16 -63.35 -19.15 -15.84
C ALA A 16 -62.23 -18.25 -16.36
N GLY A 17 -62.58 -17.25 -17.19
CA GLY A 17 -61.67 -16.21 -17.67
C GLY A 17 -61.04 -15.42 -16.53
N LEU A 18 -61.85 -14.88 -15.61
CA LEU A 18 -61.39 -14.16 -14.41
C LEU A 18 -60.51 -15.02 -13.51
N THR A 19 -60.87 -16.29 -13.33
CA THR A 19 -60.06 -17.23 -12.53
C THR A 19 -58.70 -17.48 -13.17
N PHE A 20 -58.65 -17.57 -14.50
CA PHE A 20 -57.41 -17.75 -15.24
C PHE A 20 -56.52 -16.50 -15.20
N THR A 21 -57.08 -15.30 -15.42
CA THR A 21 -56.33 -14.04 -15.28
C THR A 21 -55.86 -13.81 -13.85
N PHE A 22 -56.68 -14.10 -12.84
CA PHE A 22 -56.27 -13.98 -11.44
C PHE A 22 -55.12 -14.93 -11.10
N ARG A 23 -55.20 -16.20 -11.53
CA ARG A 23 -54.09 -17.16 -11.37
C ARG A 23 -52.83 -16.72 -12.12
N HIS A 24 -52.98 -16.16 -13.31
CA HIS A 24 -51.85 -15.63 -14.08
C HIS A 24 -51.20 -14.45 -13.39
N GLN A 25 -51.99 -13.50 -12.87
CA GLN A 25 -51.52 -12.35 -12.09
C GLN A 25 -50.81 -12.79 -10.81
N MET A 26 -51.36 -13.76 -10.06
CA MET A 26 -50.70 -14.27 -8.86
C MET A 26 -49.33 -14.91 -9.17
N ARG A 27 -49.21 -15.66 -10.27
CA ARG A 27 -47.93 -16.23 -10.70
C ARG A 27 -46.93 -15.15 -11.14
N ALA A 28 -47.41 -14.13 -11.86
CA ALA A 28 -46.56 -13.02 -12.27
C ALA A 28 -46.03 -12.23 -11.06
N MET A 29 -46.90 -11.99 -10.06
CA MET A 29 -46.51 -11.34 -8.79
C MET A 29 -45.50 -12.18 -7.99
N ASP A 30 -45.67 -13.50 -7.92
CA ASP A 30 -44.71 -14.39 -7.24
C ASP A 30 -43.34 -14.39 -7.92
N VAL A 31 -43.30 -14.43 -9.26
CA VAL A 31 -42.05 -14.32 -10.04
C VAL A 31 -41.39 -12.96 -9.83
N GLN A 32 -42.17 -11.88 -9.86
CA GLN A 32 -41.67 -10.53 -9.63
C GLN A 32 -41.11 -10.38 -8.21
N SER A 33 -41.83 -10.88 -7.19
CA SER A 33 -41.38 -10.85 -5.79
C SER A 33 -40.07 -11.63 -5.61
N LYS A 34 -39.95 -12.82 -6.21
CA LYS A 34 -38.72 -13.62 -6.16
C LYS A 34 -37.55 -12.91 -6.86
N SER A 35 -37.82 -12.26 -7.99
CA SER A 35 -36.81 -11.47 -8.70
C SER A 35 -36.36 -10.26 -7.88
N GLN A 36 -37.29 -9.56 -7.24
CA GLN A 36 -37.01 -8.40 -6.40
C GLN A 36 -36.16 -8.80 -5.19
N VAL A 37 -36.54 -9.86 -4.46
CA VAL A 37 -35.77 -10.37 -3.32
C VAL A 37 -34.34 -10.75 -3.71
N LYS A 38 -34.12 -11.32 -4.90
CA LYS A 38 -32.77 -11.61 -5.42
C LYS A 38 -31.96 -10.35 -5.69
N ILE A 39 -32.59 -9.31 -6.24
CA ILE A 39 -31.94 -8.01 -6.48
C ILE A 39 -31.57 -7.38 -5.13
N ASP A 40 -32.48 -7.41 -4.16
CA ASP A 40 -32.25 -6.85 -2.82
C ASP A 40 -31.11 -7.57 -2.10
N TYR A 41 -31.06 -8.91 -2.16
CA TYR A 41 -29.92 -9.67 -1.63
C TYR A 41 -28.61 -9.31 -2.34
N SER A 42 -28.61 -9.15 -3.66
CA SER A 42 -27.41 -8.74 -4.40
C SER A 42 -26.95 -7.33 -4.05
N GLN A 43 -27.88 -6.39 -3.79
CA GLN A 43 -27.55 -5.03 -3.37
C GLN A 43 -26.99 -4.99 -1.95
N LYS A 44 -27.60 -5.74 -1.01
CA LYS A 44 -27.10 -5.88 0.35
C LYS A 44 -25.72 -6.53 0.39
N GLU A 45 -25.53 -7.60 -0.39
CA GLU A 45 -24.23 -8.24 -0.59
C GLU A 45 -23.18 -7.21 -1.01
N ASP A 46 -23.44 -6.46 -2.09
CA ASP A 46 -22.47 -5.48 -2.59
C ASP A 46 -22.20 -4.35 -1.59
N ALA A 47 -23.22 -3.88 -0.86
CA ALA A 47 -23.07 -2.86 0.17
C ALA A 47 -22.19 -3.32 1.34
N VAL A 48 -22.43 -4.53 1.87
CA VAL A 48 -21.62 -5.12 2.95
C VAL A 48 -20.17 -5.32 2.50
N LEU A 49 -19.97 -5.86 1.29
CA LEU A 49 -18.62 -6.07 0.75
C LEU A 49 -17.87 -4.74 0.56
N ARG A 50 -18.53 -3.67 0.10
CA ARG A 50 -17.93 -2.33 0.00
C ARG A 50 -17.58 -1.76 1.37
N ALA A 51 -18.44 -1.93 2.37
CA ALA A 51 -18.16 -1.47 3.72
C ALA A 51 -16.97 -2.21 4.36
N LEU A 52 -16.81 -3.51 4.08
CA LEU A 52 -15.66 -4.30 4.54
C LEU A 52 -14.33 -3.81 3.99
N LEU A 53 -14.29 -3.30 2.75
CA LEU A 53 -13.06 -2.75 2.15
C LEU A 53 -12.47 -1.56 2.91
N HIS A 54 -13.32 -0.80 3.61
CA HIS A 54 -12.86 0.31 4.44
C HIS A 54 -12.68 -0.09 5.90
N THR A 55 -13.55 -0.97 6.41
CA THR A 55 -13.55 -1.35 7.83
C THR A 55 -12.37 -2.26 8.19
N VAL A 56 -12.10 -3.29 7.39
CA VAL A 56 -11.06 -4.28 7.70
C VAL A 56 -9.65 -3.67 7.76
N PRO A 57 -9.23 -2.84 6.79
CA PRO A 57 -7.95 -2.14 6.90
C PRO A 57 -7.86 -1.26 8.16
N ASN A 58 -8.93 -0.53 8.51
CA ASN A 58 -8.94 0.30 9.72
C ASN A 58 -8.76 -0.55 11.00
N LYS A 59 -9.39 -1.73 11.07
CA LYS A 59 -9.18 -2.66 12.19
C LYS A 59 -7.75 -3.21 12.21
N ALA A 60 -7.17 -3.52 11.05
CA ALA A 60 -5.79 -3.99 10.94
C ALA A 60 -4.79 -2.93 11.40
N ILE A 61 -4.97 -1.67 11.00
CA ILE A 61 -4.18 -0.52 11.47
C ILE A 61 -4.33 -0.39 12.99
N GLY A 62 -5.57 -0.38 13.48
CA GLY A 62 -5.88 -0.29 14.91
C GLY A 62 -5.19 -1.36 15.74
N ALA A 63 -5.19 -2.62 15.28
CA ALA A 63 -4.50 -3.73 15.95
C ALA A 63 -2.96 -3.56 16.01
N MET A 64 -2.37 -2.75 15.13
CA MET A 64 -0.93 -2.41 15.11
C MET A 64 -0.61 -1.17 15.96
N MET A 65 -1.61 -0.36 16.31
CA MET A 65 -1.40 0.84 17.13
C MET A 65 -1.08 0.47 18.58
N ARG A 66 -0.35 1.38 19.22
CA ARG A 66 -0.09 1.34 20.66
C ARG A 66 -1.40 1.34 21.44
N ASP A 67 -1.42 0.56 22.51
CA ASP A 67 -2.52 0.42 23.47
C ASP A 67 -3.78 -0.27 22.90
N SER A 68 -3.72 -0.83 21.68
CA SER A 68 -4.81 -1.64 21.09
C SER A 68 -5.15 -2.90 21.89
N ALA A 69 -4.21 -3.40 22.69
CA ALA A 69 -4.46 -4.54 23.58
C ALA A 69 -5.35 -4.20 24.79
N ILE A 70 -5.64 -2.92 25.05
CA ILE A 70 -6.51 -2.48 26.16
C ILE A 70 -7.98 -2.80 25.85
N ASP A 71 -8.41 -2.54 24.62
CA ASP A 71 -9.75 -2.88 24.13
C ASP A 71 -9.64 -3.74 22.86
N PRO A 72 -9.28 -5.02 23.01
CA PRO A 72 -9.06 -5.88 21.86
C PRO A 72 -10.35 -6.15 21.07
N GLN A 73 -11.52 -6.15 21.73
CA GLN A 73 -12.80 -6.44 21.07
C GLN A 73 -13.12 -5.44 19.97
N GLN A 74 -12.72 -4.18 20.12
CA GLN A 74 -12.90 -3.12 19.12
C GLN A 74 -12.27 -3.45 17.76
N TYR A 75 -11.19 -4.24 17.74
CA TYR A 75 -10.41 -4.56 16.54
C TYR A 75 -10.63 -5.98 16.00
N SER A 76 -11.57 -6.72 16.57
CA SER A 76 -11.88 -8.10 16.18
C SER A 76 -12.55 -8.22 14.80
N TRP A 77 -12.55 -9.42 14.23
CA TRP A 77 -13.36 -9.72 13.04
C TRP A 77 -14.85 -9.49 13.29
N GLU A 78 -15.34 -9.78 14.49
CA GLU A 78 -16.74 -9.57 14.86
C GLU A 78 -17.12 -8.10 14.75
N SER A 79 -16.32 -7.20 15.36
CA SER A 79 -16.55 -5.76 15.28
C SER A 79 -16.42 -5.24 13.85
N ALA A 80 -15.50 -5.80 13.05
CA ALA A 80 -15.36 -5.45 11.64
C ALA A 80 -16.63 -5.78 10.83
N PHE A 81 -17.23 -6.96 11.05
CA PHE A 81 -18.47 -7.35 10.39
C PHE A 81 -19.67 -6.54 10.90
N GLN A 82 -19.78 -6.31 12.22
CA GLN A 82 -20.80 -5.44 12.83
C GLN A 82 -20.81 -4.05 12.21
N GLU A 83 -19.65 -3.39 12.18
CA GLU A 83 -19.51 -2.04 11.64
C GLU A 83 -19.80 -2.01 10.14
N ALA A 84 -19.35 -3.01 9.38
CA ALA A 84 -19.64 -3.11 7.96
C ALA A 84 -21.15 -3.31 7.66
N ILE A 85 -21.85 -4.14 8.44
CA ILE A 85 -23.30 -4.36 8.31
C ILE A 85 -24.08 -3.07 8.65
N SER A 86 -23.67 -2.39 9.71
CA SER A 86 -24.25 -1.10 10.12
C SER A 86 -24.04 -0.01 9.06
N LEU A 87 -22.82 0.13 8.53
CA LEU A 87 -22.48 1.09 7.46
C LEU A 87 -23.20 0.78 6.14
N ALA A 88 -23.40 -0.50 5.83
CA ALA A 88 -24.16 -0.93 4.66
C ALA A 88 -25.67 -0.62 4.79
N ASN A 89 -26.12 -0.14 5.96
CA ASN A 89 -27.53 0.06 6.31
C ASN A 89 -28.39 -1.18 6.01
N ALA A 90 -27.78 -2.37 6.13
CA ALA A 90 -28.40 -3.62 5.71
C ALA A 90 -29.58 -4.03 6.59
N GLU A 91 -29.76 -3.37 7.74
CA GLU A 91 -30.73 -3.68 8.79
C GLU A 91 -32.07 -2.93 8.62
N THR A 92 -32.12 -1.74 8.02
CA THR A 92 -33.38 -0.96 7.92
C THR A 92 -34.00 -0.98 6.53
N ALA A 93 -35.17 -1.59 6.41
CA ALA A 93 -35.98 -1.55 5.20
C ALA A 93 -36.93 -0.33 5.12
N ILE A 94 -37.42 0.16 6.27
CA ILE A 94 -38.32 1.33 6.42
C ILE A 94 -38.10 1.92 7.83
N ASP A 95 -38.15 3.26 7.96
CA ASP A 95 -38.10 3.96 9.24
C ASP A 95 -39.29 3.58 10.16
N ALA A 96 -39.03 3.36 11.45
CA ALA A 96 -40.03 2.92 12.43
C ALA A 96 -41.18 3.94 12.57
N ASP A 97 -40.89 5.24 12.41
CA ASP A 97 -41.89 6.30 12.49
C ASP A 97 -42.85 6.27 11.28
N ILE A 98 -42.35 5.88 10.11
CA ILE A 98 -43.15 5.73 8.89
C ILE A 98 -44.05 4.50 8.97
N MET A 99 -43.54 3.36 9.48
CA MET A 99 -44.36 2.15 9.68
C MET A 99 -45.50 2.37 10.67
N THR A 100 -45.22 3.13 11.73
CA THR A 100 -46.21 3.50 12.75
C THR A 100 -47.24 4.49 12.19
N GLY A 101 -46.80 5.44 11.36
CA GLY A 101 -47.67 6.42 10.69
C GLY A 101 -48.61 5.82 9.64
N PHE A 102 -48.20 4.74 8.95
CA PHE A 102 -49.03 4.06 7.95
C PHE A 102 -49.84 2.87 8.51
N GLY A 103 -49.71 2.53 9.79
CA GLY A 103 -50.49 1.46 10.43
C GLY A 103 -50.18 0.04 9.90
N VAL A 104 -49.00 -0.16 9.31
CA VAL A 104 -48.59 -1.39 8.63
C VAL A 104 -47.74 -2.32 9.50
N ASN A 105 -47.87 -2.23 10.82
CA ASN A 105 -47.09 -2.95 11.84
C ASN A 105 -47.19 -4.50 11.81
N GLY A 106 -47.82 -5.08 10.78
CA GLY A 106 -47.92 -6.52 10.55
C GLY A 106 -48.03 -6.91 9.08
N MET A 107 -47.72 -6.02 8.14
CA MET A 107 -47.65 -6.36 6.71
C MET A 107 -46.27 -6.90 6.35
N ILE A 108 -46.23 -8.00 5.60
CA ILE A 108 -44.98 -8.55 5.05
C ILE A 108 -44.41 -7.51 4.08
N SER A 109 -43.32 -6.85 4.48
CA SER A 109 -42.61 -5.92 3.60
C SER A 109 -41.93 -6.72 2.50
N ALA A 110 -42.33 -6.47 1.24
CA ALA A 110 -41.62 -6.99 0.08
C ALA A 110 -40.17 -6.45 -0.01
N ASN A 111 -39.83 -5.44 0.80
CA ASN A 111 -38.53 -4.78 0.87
C ASN A 111 -37.67 -5.26 2.07
N SER A 112 -38.18 -6.20 2.89
CA SER A 112 -37.42 -6.75 4.00
C SER A 112 -36.75 -8.06 3.59
N GLY A 113 -35.71 -7.97 2.77
CA GLY A 113 -34.77 -9.08 2.64
C GLY A 113 -34.16 -9.37 4.02
N ASP A 114 -34.56 -10.48 4.63
CA ASP A 114 -34.06 -11.01 5.91
C ASP A 114 -34.18 -10.03 7.10
N SER A 115 -35.36 -9.95 7.71
CA SER A 115 -35.78 -8.85 8.61
C SER A 115 -35.35 -8.98 10.08
N LEU A 116 -34.70 -10.07 10.49
CA LEU A 116 -34.32 -10.32 11.88
C LEU A 116 -32.93 -10.99 11.95
N LEU A 117 -31.86 -10.20 11.88
CA LEU A 117 -30.51 -10.64 12.23
C LEU A 117 -30.40 -10.66 13.77
N THR A 118 -30.65 -11.82 14.40
CA THR A 118 -30.50 -11.98 15.85
C THR A 118 -29.04 -12.10 16.29
N SER A 119 -28.17 -12.57 15.39
CA SER A 119 -26.72 -12.64 15.57
C SER A 119 -26.03 -12.52 14.21
N ILE A 120 -24.83 -11.93 14.17
CA ILE A 120 -24.00 -11.85 12.95
C ILE A 120 -23.68 -13.24 12.42
N SER A 121 -23.61 -14.25 13.29
CA SER A 121 -23.35 -15.65 12.91
C SER A 121 -24.41 -16.22 11.96
N ASP A 122 -25.59 -15.61 11.90
CA ASP A 122 -26.67 -16.01 11.02
C ASP A 122 -26.36 -15.60 9.57
N LEU A 123 -25.60 -14.51 9.39
CA LEU A 123 -25.17 -13.96 8.11
C LEU A 123 -23.75 -14.36 7.72
N VAL A 124 -22.81 -14.33 8.67
CA VAL A 124 -21.38 -14.53 8.43
C VAL A 124 -20.91 -15.81 9.13
N SER A 125 -20.20 -16.66 8.40
CA SER A 125 -19.60 -17.88 8.95
C SER A 125 -18.25 -18.16 8.29
N PRO A 126 -17.32 -18.88 8.95
CA PRO A 126 -16.10 -19.33 8.29
C PRO A 126 -16.45 -20.24 7.10
N ALA A 127 -15.60 -20.26 6.07
CA ALA A 127 -15.81 -21.07 4.89
C ALA A 127 -15.73 -22.58 5.19
N VAL A 128 -14.82 -22.97 6.09
CA VAL A 128 -14.61 -24.37 6.51
C VAL A 128 -14.65 -24.49 8.03
N SER A 129 -15.11 -25.63 8.53
CA SER A 129 -15.08 -25.95 9.97
C SER A 129 -13.65 -25.91 10.51
N GLY A 130 -13.43 -25.20 11.63
CA GLY A 130 -12.11 -25.03 12.26
C GLY A 130 -11.65 -23.58 12.44
N GLY A 131 -12.37 -22.61 11.87
CA GLY A 131 -12.21 -21.19 12.20
C GLY A 131 -12.70 -20.91 13.63
N ALA A 132 -11.94 -20.16 14.43
CA ALA A 132 -12.45 -19.57 15.65
C ALA A 132 -13.14 -18.25 15.25
N GLY A 133 -14.47 -18.18 15.34
CA GLY A 133 -15.23 -16.97 14.97
C GLY A 133 -15.75 -17.00 13.53
N PHE A 134 -15.40 -15.99 12.73
CA PHE A 134 -16.09 -15.64 11.49
C PHE A 134 -15.29 -15.89 10.19
N VAL A 135 -13.98 -16.13 10.29
CA VAL A 135 -13.09 -16.26 9.12
C VAL A 135 -12.14 -17.47 9.25
N ASN A 136 -11.63 -17.94 8.11
CA ASN A 136 -10.45 -18.81 8.04
C ASN A 136 -9.25 -17.98 7.54
N ALA A 137 -8.11 -18.08 8.22
CA ALA A 137 -6.92 -17.29 7.90
C ALA A 137 -6.04 -18.00 6.87
N GLY A 138 -5.46 -17.25 5.93
CA GLY A 138 -4.56 -17.75 4.88
C GLY A 138 -3.18 -18.16 5.39
N ASN A 139 -3.14 -19.09 6.33
CA ASN A 139 -1.94 -19.52 7.03
C ASN A 139 -1.63 -21.00 6.76
N THR A 140 -0.35 -21.36 6.69
CA THR A 140 0.06 -22.77 6.49
C THR A 140 -0.45 -23.72 7.59
N ARG A 141 -0.82 -23.18 8.76
CA ARG A 141 -1.40 -23.92 9.88
C ARG A 141 -2.90 -24.18 9.76
N ASP A 142 -3.63 -23.50 8.86
CA ASP A 142 -5.05 -23.74 8.62
C ASP A 142 -5.25 -24.86 7.58
N GLY A 143 -4.89 -26.10 7.97
CA GLY A 143 -4.94 -27.25 7.08
C GLY A 143 -6.34 -27.57 6.54
N ALA A 144 -7.39 -27.16 7.24
CA ALA A 144 -8.78 -27.41 6.83
C ALA A 144 -9.13 -26.69 5.52
N LEU A 145 -8.58 -25.50 5.28
CA LEU A 145 -8.75 -24.76 4.03
C LEU A 145 -8.17 -25.51 2.83
N PHE A 146 -6.99 -26.09 2.98
CA PHE A 146 -6.24 -26.71 1.88
C PHE A 146 -6.63 -28.17 1.61
N LEU A 147 -7.34 -28.81 2.56
CA LEU A 147 -7.93 -30.13 2.37
C LEU A 147 -9.34 -30.08 1.78
N ASN A 148 -9.97 -28.90 1.74
CA ASN A 148 -11.32 -28.74 1.22
C ASN A 148 -11.33 -28.71 -0.32
N THR A 149 -11.92 -29.73 -0.94
CA THR A 149 -11.95 -29.92 -2.39
C THR A 149 -12.77 -28.88 -3.15
N GLU A 150 -13.66 -28.13 -2.49
CA GLU A 150 -14.50 -27.12 -3.15
C GLU A 150 -13.78 -25.77 -3.32
N ILE A 151 -12.84 -25.45 -2.42
CA ILE A 151 -12.19 -24.13 -2.37
C ILE A 151 -10.68 -24.17 -2.55
N ALA A 152 -9.97 -25.24 -2.17
CA ALA A 152 -8.50 -25.26 -2.10
C ALA A 152 -7.83 -24.88 -3.44
N ASP A 153 -8.38 -25.34 -4.54
CA ASP A 153 -7.87 -25.06 -5.90
C ASP A 153 -8.01 -23.60 -6.32
N LYS A 154 -8.74 -22.78 -5.56
CA LYS A 154 -8.95 -21.35 -5.84
C LYS A 154 -8.21 -20.44 -4.85
N LEU A 155 -7.65 -21.01 -3.78
CA LEU A 155 -6.94 -20.23 -2.77
C LEU A 155 -5.50 -19.90 -3.21
N PRO A 156 -4.97 -18.72 -2.84
CA PRO A 156 -3.57 -18.35 -3.05
C PRO A 156 -2.61 -19.15 -2.17
N ALA A 157 -1.30 -19.01 -2.38
CA ALA A 157 -0.31 -19.54 -1.45
C ALA A 157 -0.52 -18.96 -0.02
N PRO A 158 -0.56 -19.81 1.02
CA PRO A 158 -0.60 -19.35 2.40
C PRO A 158 0.72 -18.73 2.87
N LEU A 159 0.62 -17.86 3.89
CA LEU A 159 1.77 -17.38 4.63
C LEU A 159 2.07 -18.27 5.84
N GLN A 160 3.34 -18.40 6.20
CA GLN A 160 3.78 -19.03 7.43
C GLN A 160 3.93 -18.00 8.56
N SER A 161 3.59 -18.40 9.78
CA SER A 161 3.82 -17.60 10.99
C SER A 161 4.01 -18.50 12.23
N SER A 162 4.38 -17.88 13.35
CA SER A 162 4.34 -18.54 14.66
C SER A 162 2.90 -18.93 15.04
N SER A 163 2.76 -19.89 15.95
CA SER A 163 1.45 -20.34 16.45
C SER A 163 0.66 -19.20 17.09
N THR A 164 1.33 -18.34 17.87
CA THR A 164 0.69 -17.19 18.52
C THR A 164 0.09 -16.22 17.50
N VAL A 165 0.84 -15.89 16.44
CA VAL A 165 0.35 -14.98 15.40
C VAL A 165 -0.81 -15.62 14.62
N TYR A 166 -0.75 -16.93 14.38
CA TYR A 166 -1.82 -17.66 13.72
C TYR A 166 -3.14 -17.64 14.51
N GLU A 167 -3.10 -17.87 15.82
CA GLU A 167 -4.33 -17.82 16.65
C GLU A 167 -4.88 -16.40 16.74
N LEU A 168 -4.02 -15.37 16.82
CA LEU A 168 -4.45 -13.97 16.76
C LEU A 168 -5.12 -13.64 15.41
N ASP A 169 -4.58 -14.16 14.30
CA ASP A 169 -5.08 -13.91 12.94
C ASP A 169 -6.49 -14.47 12.69
N LYS A 170 -6.93 -15.45 13.50
CA LYS A 170 -8.31 -15.94 13.49
C LYS A 170 -9.29 -14.97 14.15
N SER A 171 -8.83 -14.23 15.16
CA SER A 171 -9.66 -13.31 15.93
C SER A 171 -9.60 -11.87 15.41
N TYR A 172 -8.49 -11.48 14.78
CA TYR A 172 -8.20 -10.12 14.32
C TYR A 172 -7.62 -10.14 12.90
N PRO A 173 -7.82 -9.09 12.08
CA PRO A 173 -7.12 -8.94 10.81
C PRO A 173 -5.65 -8.55 11.07
N ILE A 174 -4.75 -9.52 11.20
CA ILE A 174 -3.34 -9.26 11.54
C ILE A 174 -2.51 -9.03 10.27
N ILE A 175 -1.85 -7.88 10.20
CA ILE A 175 -0.75 -7.61 9.26
C ILE A 175 0.56 -7.58 10.04
N SER A 176 1.59 -8.29 9.58
CA SER A 176 2.87 -8.37 10.27
C SER A 176 4.03 -8.73 9.34
N LEU A 177 5.20 -8.13 9.57
CA LEU A 177 6.45 -8.48 8.90
C LEU A 177 6.95 -9.89 9.24
N SER A 178 6.45 -10.48 10.34
CA SER A 178 6.78 -11.86 10.72
C SER A 178 6.08 -12.93 9.86
N LYS A 179 5.10 -12.55 9.04
CA LYS A 179 4.42 -13.46 8.11
C LYS A 179 5.21 -13.49 6.81
N THR A 180 5.66 -14.67 6.39
CA THR A 180 6.46 -14.86 5.18
C THR A 180 5.89 -15.99 4.33
N HIS A 181 6.29 -16.07 3.07
CA HIS A 181 5.97 -17.19 2.19
C HIS A 181 6.73 -18.44 2.64
N HIS A 182 6.12 -19.60 2.45
CA HIS A 182 6.74 -20.89 2.76
C HIS A 182 7.26 -21.55 1.48
N PRO A 183 8.49 -22.10 1.45
CA PRO A 183 9.11 -22.68 0.25
C PRO A 183 8.25 -23.72 -0.50
N SER A 184 7.48 -24.53 0.22
CA SER A 184 6.62 -25.57 -0.37
C SER A 184 5.31 -25.06 -0.99
N TRP A 185 4.97 -23.78 -0.83
CA TRP A 185 3.71 -23.20 -1.29
C TRP A 185 3.98 -22.11 -2.34
N THR A 186 3.98 -22.48 -3.62
CA THR A 186 4.38 -21.60 -4.73
C THR A 186 3.21 -21.10 -5.58
N LYS A 187 1.98 -21.52 -5.27
CA LYS A 187 0.82 -21.24 -6.11
C LYS A 187 0.52 -19.74 -6.20
N GLY A 188 0.56 -19.21 -7.43
CA GLY A 188 0.32 -17.79 -7.73
C GLY A 188 1.53 -16.88 -7.47
N LEU A 189 2.69 -17.45 -7.11
CA LEU A 189 3.96 -16.75 -6.97
C LEU A 189 4.78 -16.95 -8.24
N LEU A 190 5.35 -15.88 -8.79
CA LEU A 190 6.16 -15.93 -10.01
C LEU A 190 7.64 -16.16 -9.71
N LEU A 191 8.09 -15.85 -8.48
CA LEU A 191 9.46 -16.10 -8.02
C LEU A 191 9.50 -17.12 -6.86
N SER A 192 10.68 -17.71 -6.67
CA SER A 192 10.95 -18.69 -5.62
C SER A 192 10.77 -18.09 -4.21
N PRO A 193 9.90 -18.66 -3.36
CA PRO A 193 9.73 -18.20 -1.98
C PRO A 193 10.94 -18.44 -1.07
N SER A 194 11.87 -19.30 -1.48
CA SER A 194 13.12 -19.56 -0.75
C SER A 194 14.08 -18.38 -0.84
N ASP A 195 14.10 -17.70 -1.98
CA ASP A 195 14.97 -16.56 -2.25
C ASP A 195 14.30 -15.25 -1.79
N TYR A 196 12.97 -15.15 -1.98
CA TYR A 196 12.18 -13.97 -1.63
C TYR A 196 11.00 -14.34 -0.72
N PRO A 197 11.26 -14.53 0.59
CA PRO A 197 10.24 -14.98 1.54
C PRO A 197 9.29 -13.86 1.99
N LEU A 198 9.73 -12.60 2.04
CA LEU A 198 8.89 -11.50 2.54
C LEU A 198 7.96 -10.97 1.45
N TYR A 199 8.53 -10.42 0.38
CA TYR A 199 7.81 -9.96 -0.80
C TYR A 199 8.09 -10.89 -1.97
N ASN A 200 7.11 -11.09 -2.83
CA ASN A 200 7.25 -11.91 -4.02
C ASN A 200 6.50 -11.23 -5.18
N GLN A 201 6.68 -11.76 -6.38
CA GLN A 201 6.03 -11.26 -7.57
C GLN A 201 4.72 -12.03 -7.79
N TYR A 202 3.63 -11.30 -7.92
CA TYR A 202 2.29 -11.81 -8.16
C TYR A 202 1.79 -11.36 -9.53
N THR A 203 0.86 -12.12 -10.10
CA THR A 203 0.04 -11.61 -11.21
C THR A 203 -0.96 -10.59 -10.66
N TYR A 204 -0.98 -9.40 -11.25
CA TYR A 204 -1.90 -8.35 -10.85
C TYR A 204 -3.35 -8.80 -11.08
N PRO A 205 -4.23 -8.69 -10.05
CA PRO A 205 -5.58 -9.20 -10.14
C PRO A 205 -6.38 -8.46 -11.22
N ASN A 206 -7.44 -9.10 -11.70
CA ASN A 206 -8.33 -8.49 -12.69
C ASN A 206 -9.25 -7.45 -12.03
N ILE A 207 -8.70 -6.27 -11.78
CA ILE A 207 -9.37 -5.14 -11.15
C ILE A 207 -9.23 -3.88 -12.01
N ARG A 208 -10.18 -2.95 -11.87
CA ARG A 208 -10.19 -1.71 -12.66
C ARG A 208 -9.24 -0.63 -12.13
N PHE A 209 -8.63 -0.86 -10.96
CA PHE A 209 -7.62 0.05 -10.43
C PHE A 209 -6.28 -0.20 -11.13
N GLY A 210 -5.66 0.86 -11.59
CA GLY A 210 -4.51 0.85 -12.48
C GLY A 210 -3.16 0.91 -11.78
N TYR A 211 -2.91 0.09 -10.76
CA TYR A 211 -1.54 0.05 -10.22
C TYR A 211 -0.59 -0.66 -11.19
N ALA A 212 -1.06 -1.74 -11.81
CA ALA A 212 -0.46 -2.43 -12.95
C ALA A 212 -1.60 -2.89 -13.88
N ARG A 213 -1.28 -3.46 -15.05
CA ARG A 213 -2.32 -4.04 -15.91
C ARG A 213 -2.72 -5.43 -15.39
N PRO A 214 -4.00 -5.81 -15.41
CA PRO A 214 -4.44 -7.16 -15.10
C PRO A 214 -3.62 -8.20 -15.87
N GLY A 215 -3.03 -9.15 -15.14
CA GLY A 215 -2.14 -10.15 -15.75
C GLY A 215 -0.65 -9.80 -15.70
N ASP A 216 -0.28 -8.52 -15.59
CA ASP A 216 1.12 -8.12 -15.47
C ASP A 216 1.68 -8.51 -14.09
N PRO A 217 2.98 -8.81 -14.00
CA PRO A 217 3.61 -9.02 -12.71
C PRO A 217 3.68 -7.73 -11.89
N PHE A 218 3.47 -7.85 -10.58
CA PHE A 218 3.73 -6.77 -9.62
C PHE A 218 4.25 -7.35 -8.31
N LEU A 219 5.01 -6.55 -7.55
CA LEU A 219 5.55 -6.96 -6.27
C LEU A 219 4.54 -6.73 -5.16
N ALA A 220 4.32 -7.76 -4.34
CA ALA A 220 3.50 -7.64 -3.16
C ALA A 220 3.79 -8.75 -2.15
N LYS A 221 3.17 -8.63 -0.98
CA LYS A 221 2.89 -9.75 -0.07
C LYS A 221 1.39 -9.81 0.17
N ARG A 222 0.76 -10.96 -0.09
CA ARG A 222 -0.70 -11.10 0.00
C ARG A 222 -1.10 -11.72 1.35
N ASN A 223 -1.71 -10.92 2.22
CA ASN A 223 -2.46 -11.44 3.36
C ASN A 223 -3.89 -11.68 2.93
N TRP A 224 -4.49 -12.80 3.30
CA TRP A 224 -5.83 -13.13 2.86
C TRP A 224 -6.61 -13.94 3.89
N TRP A 225 -7.93 -13.76 3.87
CA TRP A 225 -8.88 -14.43 4.75
C TRP A 225 -10.11 -14.84 3.95
N VAL A 226 -10.72 -15.97 4.34
CA VAL A 226 -11.89 -16.53 3.67
C VAL A 226 -13.07 -16.53 4.62
N PHE A 227 -14.21 -16.06 4.16
CA PHE A 227 -15.47 -16.08 4.90
C PHE A 227 -16.64 -16.41 3.98
N SER A 228 -17.77 -16.80 4.56
CA SER A 228 -19.02 -17.01 3.83
C SER A 228 -20.08 -16.01 4.25
N LEU A 229 -20.87 -15.53 3.29
CA LEU A 229 -22.14 -14.85 3.54
C LEU A 229 -23.30 -15.79 3.23
N ARG A 230 -24.33 -15.76 4.09
CA ARG A 230 -25.56 -16.55 3.95
C ARG A 230 -26.76 -15.62 3.84
N PHE A 231 -27.54 -15.77 2.78
CA PHE A 231 -28.75 -14.96 2.55
C PHE A 231 -29.98 -15.85 2.48
N GLY A 232 -31.09 -15.36 3.06
CA GLY A 232 -32.41 -16.01 2.95
C GLY A 232 -32.65 -17.16 3.92
N GLY A 233 -31.81 -17.31 4.96
CA GLY A 233 -31.95 -18.36 5.96
C GLY A 233 -33.21 -18.20 6.82
N ASN A 234 -33.54 -16.96 7.22
CA ASN A 234 -34.68 -16.73 8.12
C ASN A 234 -36.04 -16.68 7.40
N ASN A 235 -36.05 -16.39 6.09
CA ASN A 235 -37.27 -16.27 5.30
C ASN A 235 -37.65 -17.57 4.56
N GLN A 236 -36.94 -18.69 4.77
CA GLN A 236 -37.13 -19.94 4.02
C GLN A 236 -38.56 -20.52 4.14
N GLY A 237 -39.25 -20.24 5.25
CA GLY A 237 -40.64 -20.65 5.47
C GLY A 237 -41.69 -19.74 4.82
N ASP A 238 -41.36 -18.46 4.60
CA ASP A 238 -42.32 -17.43 4.16
C ASP A 238 -42.19 -17.07 2.69
N VAL A 239 -40.97 -17.14 2.15
CA VAL A 239 -40.64 -16.85 0.76
C VAL A 239 -39.90 -18.09 0.26
N ALA A 240 -40.46 -18.82 -0.69
CA ALA A 240 -39.89 -20.07 -1.24
C ALA A 240 -38.59 -19.86 -2.07
N VAL A 241 -37.71 -18.95 -1.62
CA VAL A 241 -36.39 -18.65 -2.17
C VAL A 241 -35.37 -19.47 -1.37
N PRO A 242 -34.54 -20.30 -2.02
CA PRO A 242 -33.54 -21.11 -1.33
C PRO A 242 -32.46 -20.23 -0.70
N THR A 243 -31.95 -20.66 0.46
CA THR A 243 -30.79 -20.04 1.11
C THR A 243 -29.59 -20.10 0.19
N ILE A 244 -28.93 -18.96 0.00
CA ILE A 244 -27.71 -18.86 -0.83
C ILE A 244 -26.53 -18.65 0.11
N ARG A 245 -25.53 -19.52 0.02
CA ARG A 245 -24.24 -19.34 0.66
C ARG A 245 -23.20 -19.04 -0.40
N LYS A 246 -22.46 -17.94 -0.23
CA LYS A 246 -21.34 -17.57 -1.09
C LYS A 246 -20.07 -17.43 -0.26
N ASN A 247 -18.94 -17.82 -0.84
CA ASN A 247 -17.63 -17.72 -0.20
C ASN A 247 -16.84 -16.57 -0.83
N TYR A 248 -16.18 -15.77 0.00
CA TYR A 248 -15.38 -14.64 -0.42
C TYR A 248 -13.96 -14.75 0.09
N LEU A 249 -13.03 -14.30 -0.73
CA LEU A 249 -11.63 -14.12 -0.40
C LEU A 249 -11.36 -12.62 -0.26
N LEU A 250 -11.13 -12.17 0.97
CA LEU A 250 -10.63 -10.82 1.22
C LEU A 250 -9.11 -10.87 1.23
N SER A 251 -8.49 -10.00 0.43
CA SER A 251 -7.03 -9.90 0.33
C SER A 251 -6.57 -8.47 0.62
N ILE A 252 -5.52 -8.35 1.44
CA ILE A 252 -4.73 -7.13 1.58
C ILE A 252 -3.34 -7.44 1.02
N TYR A 253 -3.05 -6.87 -0.14
CA TYR A 253 -1.72 -6.87 -0.73
C TYR A 253 -0.92 -5.74 -0.09
N GLU A 254 0.17 -6.09 0.59
CA GLU A 254 1.20 -5.15 1.00
C GLU A 254 2.10 -4.88 -0.21
N VAL A 255 1.89 -3.72 -0.81
CA VAL A 255 2.50 -3.32 -2.08
C VAL A 255 3.60 -2.29 -1.78
N PRO A 256 4.89 -2.68 -1.88
CA PRO A 256 5.97 -1.70 -1.80
C PRO A 256 5.84 -0.70 -2.95
N SER A 257 6.26 0.55 -2.69
CA SER A 257 6.38 1.56 -3.74
C SER A 257 7.36 1.04 -4.78
N GLN A 258 6.81 0.75 -5.95
CA GLN A 258 7.54 0.14 -7.06
C GLN A 258 7.35 0.91 -8.36
N LEU A 259 6.53 1.97 -8.36
CA LEU A 259 6.27 2.79 -9.53
C LEU A 259 7.40 3.82 -9.72
N PRO A 260 7.73 4.18 -10.99
CA PRO A 260 8.72 5.22 -11.28
C PRO A 260 8.42 6.55 -10.59
N MET A 261 7.13 6.90 -10.45
CA MET A 261 6.68 8.09 -9.73
C MET A 261 5.48 7.77 -8.84
N SER A 262 5.56 8.18 -7.57
CA SER A 262 4.44 8.04 -6.63
C SER A 262 4.32 9.20 -5.63
N SER A 263 3.08 9.60 -5.33
CA SER A 263 2.78 10.60 -4.30
C SER A 263 1.53 10.21 -3.52
N ALA A 264 1.46 10.58 -2.23
CA ALA A 264 0.24 10.46 -1.44
C ALA A 264 -0.57 11.77 -1.38
N GLY A 265 -0.09 12.82 -2.05
CA GLY A 265 -0.74 14.11 -2.22
C GLY A 265 -0.87 14.48 -3.70
N PHE A 266 -0.91 15.78 -4.00
CA PHE A 266 -1.01 16.29 -5.37
C PHE A 266 0.34 16.24 -6.09
N MET A 267 0.36 15.69 -7.31
CA MET A 267 1.54 15.63 -8.19
C MET A 267 1.24 16.26 -9.56
N SER A 268 2.18 17.07 -10.07
CA SER A 268 2.18 17.58 -11.44
C SER A 268 3.39 17.09 -12.22
N VAL A 269 3.18 16.61 -13.44
CA VAL A 269 4.22 16.00 -14.30
C VAL A 269 4.24 16.63 -15.69
N GLY A 270 5.42 16.67 -16.33
CA GLY A 270 5.60 17.15 -17.71
C GLY A 270 6.16 18.57 -17.87
N ARG A 271 6.11 19.39 -16.81
CA ARG A 271 6.78 20.70 -16.76
C ARG A 271 7.45 20.95 -15.42
N HIS A 272 8.56 21.69 -15.47
CA HIS A 272 9.23 22.25 -14.30
C HIS A 272 8.44 23.44 -13.72
N ALA A 273 8.76 23.85 -12.48
CA ALA A 273 8.10 24.99 -11.83
C ALA A 273 8.21 26.31 -12.61
N ASP A 274 9.26 26.47 -13.43
CA ASP A 274 9.47 27.63 -14.30
C ASP A 274 8.62 27.58 -15.60
N GLY A 275 7.87 26.49 -15.81
CA GLY A 275 7.02 26.26 -16.98
C GLY A 275 7.72 25.62 -18.18
N THR A 276 9.03 25.35 -18.09
CA THR A 276 9.76 24.61 -19.13
C THR A 276 9.32 23.14 -19.19
N ALA A 277 9.34 22.56 -20.39
CA ALA A 277 8.93 21.17 -20.60
C ALA A 277 10.04 20.18 -20.21
N TRP A 278 9.64 18.97 -19.84
CA TRP A 278 10.57 17.85 -19.70
C TRP A 278 11.10 17.43 -21.07
N ASN A 279 12.39 17.64 -21.32
CA ASN A 279 13.02 17.33 -22.61
C ASN A 279 13.77 15.98 -22.60
N GLN A 280 14.27 15.54 -21.44
CA GLN A 280 15.13 14.36 -21.28
C GLN A 280 14.65 13.47 -20.12
N ALA A 281 13.33 13.26 -20.02
CA ALA A 281 12.73 12.36 -19.04
C ALA A 281 12.05 11.17 -19.73
N GLN A 282 12.48 9.95 -19.43
CA GLN A 282 11.86 8.72 -19.87
C GLN A 282 11.12 8.07 -18.69
N LEU A 283 9.89 7.63 -18.94
CA LEU A 283 9.03 7.00 -17.94
C LEU A 283 8.66 5.59 -18.41
N SER A 284 9.21 4.59 -17.72
CA SER A 284 8.94 3.17 -17.96
C SER A 284 8.20 2.58 -16.76
N GLY A 285 6.87 2.60 -16.80
CA GLY A 285 6.00 2.11 -15.74
C GLY A 285 4.86 3.06 -15.41
N GLY A 286 3.99 2.64 -14.48
CA GLY A 286 2.84 3.44 -14.06
C GLY A 286 3.18 4.64 -13.19
N VAL A 287 2.30 5.62 -13.16
CA VAL A 287 2.44 6.82 -12.32
C VAL A 287 1.23 6.91 -11.39
N PHE A 288 1.47 7.08 -10.08
CA PHE A 288 0.41 7.17 -9.08
C PHE A 288 0.47 8.47 -8.25
N ALA A 289 -0.67 9.08 -7.97
CA ALA A 289 -0.78 10.12 -6.94
C ALA A 289 -2.14 10.07 -6.22
N ASP A 290 -2.33 10.88 -5.17
CA ASP A 290 -3.69 11.11 -4.69
C ASP A 290 -4.51 11.85 -5.74
N ARG A 291 -3.96 12.97 -6.20
CA ARG A 291 -4.39 13.73 -7.37
C ARG A 291 -3.21 13.88 -8.33
N LEU A 292 -3.43 13.65 -9.62
CA LEU A 292 -2.39 13.77 -10.64
C LEU A 292 -2.83 14.74 -11.74
N GLN A 293 -1.92 15.63 -12.12
CA GLN A 293 -2.05 16.50 -13.28
C GLN A 293 -0.88 16.31 -14.25
N THR A 294 -1.16 16.26 -15.55
CA THR A 294 -0.12 16.34 -16.59
C THR A 294 -0.12 17.72 -17.24
N GLU A 295 1.07 18.24 -17.52
CA GLU A 295 1.30 19.56 -18.11
C GLU A 295 2.23 19.42 -19.33
N GLY A 296 1.83 19.96 -20.47
CA GLY A 296 2.61 19.79 -21.70
C GLY A 296 2.62 18.34 -22.20
N THR A 297 3.69 17.91 -22.85
CA THR A 297 3.80 16.56 -23.41
C THR A 297 4.32 15.58 -22.37
N VAL A 298 3.54 14.54 -22.08
CA VAL A 298 3.92 13.46 -21.17
C VAL A 298 3.65 12.13 -21.84
N ALA A 299 4.69 11.30 -21.98
CA ALA A 299 4.57 9.99 -22.59
C ALA A 299 5.12 8.92 -21.64
N LEU A 300 4.28 7.92 -21.33
CA LEU A 300 4.71 6.70 -20.68
C LEU A 300 5.02 5.66 -21.77
N THR A 301 6.22 5.08 -21.75
CA THR A 301 6.60 3.99 -22.68
C THR A 301 5.78 2.73 -22.40
N ALA A 302 5.52 2.46 -21.13
CA ALA A 302 4.72 1.37 -20.62
C ALA A 302 4.09 1.78 -19.28
N GLY A 303 3.13 0.99 -18.78
CA GLY A 303 2.41 1.31 -17.55
C GLY A 303 1.13 2.08 -17.84
N LEU A 304 0.75 2.97 -16.92
CA LEU A 304 -0.52 3.68 -16.94
C LEU A 304 -0.60 4.79 -15.87
N PHE A 305 -1.62 5.64 -15.91
CA PHE A 305 -1.86 6.68 -14.90
C PHE A 305 -2.90 6.26 -13.86
N SER A 306 -2.63 6.47 -12.58
CA SER A 306 -3.61 6.19 -11.52
C SER A 306 -3.67 7.30 -10.50
N ALA A 307 -4.88 7.60 -10.03
CA ALA A 307 -5.09 8.49 -8.91
C ALA A 307 -6.13 7.93 -7.93
N ARG A 308 -6.16 8.45 -6.70
CA ARG A 308 -7.23 8.12 -5.75
C ARG A 308 -8.43 9.05 -5.90
N THR A 309 -8.19 10.36 -6.03
CA THR A 309 -9.23 11.41 -6.01
C THR A 309 -9.45 12.06 -7.37
N GLY A 310 -8.42 12.27 -8.20
CA GLY A 310 -8.59 12.94 -9.48
C GLY A 310 -7.41 12.86 -10.46
N LEU A 311 -7.74 12.89 -11.76
CA LEU A 311 -6.80 12.90 -12.89
C LEU A 311 -7.15 14.07 -13.82
N ASP A 312 -6.17 14.92 -14.10
CA ASP A 312 -6.27 16.04 -15.05
C ASP A 312 -5.18 15.89 -16.12
N PHE A 313 -5.55 15.54 -17.35
CA PHE A 313 -4.64 15.33 -18.47
C PHE A 313 -4.54 16.54 -19.41
N SER A 314 -3.33 16.79 -19.90
CA SER A 314 -3.05 17.63 -21.08
C SER A 314 -3.39 16.89 -22.38
N ASP A 315 -3.65 17.63 -23.45
CA ASP A 315 -4.01 17.09 -24.78
C ASP A 315 -2.91 16.20 -25.43
N SER A 316 -1.68 16.29 -24.94
CA SER A 316 -0.51 15.55 -25.42
C SER A 316 0.00 14.50 -24.42
N THR A 317 -0.89 13.97 -23.57
CA THR A 317 -0.59 12.84 -22.69
C THR A 317 -0.79 11.51 -23.40
N SER A 318 0.18 10.60 -23.32
CA SER A 318 0.05 9.27 -23.93
C SER A 318 0.65 8.15 -23.10
N VAL A 319 0.11 6.94 -23.30
CA VAL A 319 0.57 5.70 -22.68
C VAL A 319 0.76 4.67 -23.79
N ALA A 320 1.98 4.15 -23.94
CA ALA A 320 2.34 3.21 -25.01
C ALA A 320 1.90 3.70 -26.41
N GLY A 321 1.98 5.02 -26.66
CA GLY A 321 1.57 5.66 -27.91
C GLY A 321 0.06 5.94 -28.06
N VAL A 322 -0.77 5.54 -27.10
CA VAL A 322 -2.21 5.83 -27.09
C VAL A 322 -2.47 7.12 -26.32
N ASN A 323 -3.20 8.07 -26.93
CA ASN A 323 -3.55 9.33 -26.27
C ASN A 323 -4.57 9.08 -25.13
N VAL A 324 -4.31 9.68 -23.98
CA VAL A 324 -5.19 9.64 -22.80
C VAL A 324 -5.75 11.04 -22.57
N ALA A 325 -7.08 11.18 -22.69
CA ALA A 325 -7.78 12.45 -22.58
C ALA A 325 -8.68 12.53 -21.34
N ASN A 326 -9.12 13.72 -20.94
CA ASN A 326 -9.95 13.93 -19.73
C ASN A 326 -11.32 13.22 -19.75
N ASN A 327 -11.80 12.81 -20.93
CA ASN A 327 -13.03 12.03 -21.07
C ASN A 327 -12.81 10.52 -20.94
N PHE A 328 -11.66 10.09 -20.42
CA PHE A 328 -11.26 8.68 -20.24
C PHE A 328 -12.33 7.86 -19.51
N ASP A 329 -13.06 8.51 -18.59
CA ASP A 329 -14.07 7.93 -17.72
C ASP A 329 -15.52 8.36 -18.08
N ALA A 330 -15.73 9.01 -19.23
CA ALA A 330 -17.06 9.46 -19.65
C ALA A 330 -17.99 8.28 -20.01
N MET A 331 -19.29 8.43 -19.75
CA MET A 331 -20.31 7.46 -20.20
C MET A 331 -20.29 7.32 -21.73
N GLY A 332 -20.46 6.10 -22.24
CA GLY A 332 -20.37 5.76 -23.66
C GLY A 332 -18.93 5.43 -24.11
N VAL A 333 -17.91 6.10 -23.55
CA VAL A 333 -16.50 5.81 -23.85
C VAL A 333 -16.08 4.49 -23.19
N ARG A 334 -16.56 4.23 -21.96
CA ARG A 334 -16.28 2.97 -21.23
C ARG A 334 -16.87 1.76 -21.95
N GLU A 335 -18.15 1.85 -22.32
CA GLU A 335 -18.92 0.76 -22.93
C GLU A 335 -18.41 0.45 -24.34
N LEU A 336 -18.09 1.49 -25.13
CA LEU A 336 -17.48 1.31 -26.44
C LEU A 336 -16.14 0.60 -26.35
N ARG A 337 -15.32 0.94 -25.34
CA ARG A 337 -14.01 0.33 -25.11
C ARG A 337 -14.13 -1.12 -24.61
N GLN A 338 -15.04 -1.38 -23.67
CA GLN A 338 -15.29 -2.74 -23.20
C GLN A 338 -15.76 -3.62 -24.36
N ALA A 339 -16.59 -3.09 -25.26
CA ALA A 339 -17.03 -3.78 -26.46
C ALA A 339 -15.90 -3.99 -27.47
N SER A 340 -14.95 -3.05 -27.60
CA SER A 340 -13.85 -3.15 -28.57
C SER A 340 -12.67 -4.01 -28.10
N ASN A 341 -12.32 -3.93 -26.81
CA ASN A 341 -11.09 -4.52 -26.26
C ASN A 341 -11.35 -5.75 -25.38
N GLY A 342 -12.62 -6.09 -25.12
CA GLY A 342 -12.99 -7.23 -24.27
C GLY A 342 -12.59 -7.07 -22.80
N SER A 343 -12.13 -5.89 -22.38
CA SER A 343 -11.68 -5.56 -21.03
C SER A 343 -12.20 -4.18 -20.63
N ASP A 344 -12.58 -4.04 -19.37
CA ASP A 344 -12.99 -2.78 -18.74
C ASP A 344 -11.79 -2.06 -18.07
N PHE A 345 -10.57 -2.48 -18.40
CA PHE A 345 -9.33 -1.88 -17.92
C PHE A 345 -8.95 -0.63 -18.73
N HIS A 346 -8.32 0.34 -18.06
CA HIS A 346 -7.95 1.63 -18.66
C HIS A 346 -6.49 1.97 -18.38
N ASP A 347 -5.81 2.63 -19.33
CA ASP A 347 -4.51 3.27 -19.16
C ASP A 347 -4.51 4.49 -18.19
N ALA A 348 -5.64 4.74 -17.52
CA ALA A 348 -5.93 5.85 -16.62
C ALA A 348 -7.05 5.43 -15.66
N SER A 349 -6.84 5.48 -14.35
CA SER A 349 -7.87 5.05 -13.38
C SER A 349 -7.95 5.93 -12.16
N VAL A 350 -9.16 6.08 -11.60
CA VAL A 350 -9.40 6.78 -10.33
C VAL A 350 -10.01 5.81 -9.33
N GLY A 351 -9.43 5.74 -8.13
CA GLY A 351 -9.85 4.80 -7.07
C GLY A 351 -11.34 4.88 -6.73
N GLY A 352 -11.93 6.09 -6.75
CA GLY A 352 -13.37 6.29 -6.51
C GLY A 352 -14.31 5.60 -7.52
N ASN A 353 -13.81 5.20 -8.70
CA ASN A 353 -14.62 4.65 -9.79
C ASN A 353 -14.49 3.12 -9.91
N VAL A 354 -13.74 2.49 -9.01
CA VAL A 354 -13.44 1.05 -9.04
C VAL A 354 -14.24 0.33 -7.96
N GLY A 355 -15.25 -0.44 -8.36
CA GLY A 355 -16.02 -1.28 -7.44
C GLY A 355 -15.17 -2.40 -6.84
N ARG A 356 -15.42 -2.71 -5.55
CA ARG A 356 -14.82 -3.80 -4.75
C ARG A 356 -13.29 -3.76 -4.55
N VAL A 357 -12.66 -2.60 -4.72
CA VAL A 357 -11.23 -2.41 -4.50
C VAL A 357 -10.97 -1.13 -3.72
N ALA A 358 -9.98 -1.15 -2.84
CA ALA A 358 -9.47 0.07 -2.20
C ALA A 358 -7.93 0.10 -2.29
N PHE A 359 -7.38 1.26 -2.69
CA PHE A 359 -5.94 1.51 -2.63
C PHE A 359 -5.65 2.55 -1.55
N ILE A 360 -4.81 2.20 -0.58
CA ILE A 360 -4.53 2.99 0.62
C ILE A 360 -3.02 3.26 0.67
N PRO A 361 -2.56 4.47 0.32
CA PRO A 361 -1.17 4.84 0.53
C PRO A 361 -0.89 5.01 2.03
N LEU A 362 0.19 4.41 2.54
CA LEU A 362 0.52 4.44 3.98
C LEU A 362 1.53 5.52 4.35
N ASN A 363 1.82 6.43 3.42
CA ASN A 363 2.74 7.53 3.62
C ASN A 363 2.30 8.41 4.80
N GLN A 364 3.17 8.55 5.81
CA GLN A 364 2.91 9.32 7.03
C GLN A 364 3.31 10.80 6.91
N GLY A 365 3.81 11.25 5.75
CA GLY A 365 4.33 12.61 5.65
C GLY A 365 5.71 12.75 6.29
N ASN A 366 5.98 13.92 6.85
CA ASN A 366 7.22 14.18 7.59
C ASN A 366 7.40 13.26 8.80
N ASP A 367 6.30 12.68 9.31
CA ASP A 367 6.34 11.69 10.38
C ASP A 367 7.14 10.44 10.03
N PHE A 368 7.31 10.15 8.73
CA PHE A 368 8.16 9.07 8.22
C PHE A 368 9.63 9.23 8.65
N LEU A 369 10.09 10.48 8.84
CA LEU A 369 11.48 10.85 9.12
C LEU A 369 11.77 10.98 10.62
N ILE A 370 10.77 10.78 11.48
CA ILE A 370 10.89 10.89 12.93
C ILE A 370 10.47 9.60 13.62
N ARG A 371 11.06 9.38 14.79
CA ARG A 371 10.79 8.21 15.62
C ARG A 371 9.76 8.53 16.69
N SER A 372 8.86 7.60 16.93
CA SER A 372 7.78 7.74 17.92
C SER A 372 7.49 6.46 18.71
N GLY A 373 7.91 5.28 18.22
CA GLY A 373 7.70 3.96 18.84
C GLY A 373 6.23 3.58 19.12
N ASP A 374 5.88 2.30 19.00
CA ASP A 374 4.51 1.80 19.26
C ASP A 374 4.35 1.15 20.64
N GLY A 375 5.20 1.49 21.60
CA GLY A 375 5.25 0.84 22.90
C GLY A 375 5.88 -0.55 22.85
N SER A 376 5.54 -1.41 23.82
CA SER A 376 6.06 -2.77 23.89
C SER A 376 5.14 -3.75 23.16
N ASN A 377 5.61 -4.95 22.86
CA ASN A 377 4.75 -5.94 22.17
C ASN A 377 3.47 -6.28 22.96
N GLY A 378 3.48 -6.15 24.29
CA GLY A 378 2.30 -6.40 25.13
C GLY A 378 1.25 -5.28 25.13
N SER A 379 1.59 -4.08 24.64
CA SER A 379 0.62 -2.99 24.50
C SER A 379 -0.14 -3.02 23.18
N ARG A 380 0.16 -3.96 22.28
CA ARG A 380 -0.45 -4.06 20.95
C ARG A 380 -0.92 -5.47 20.66
N ILE A 381 -1.94 -5.61 19.80
CA ILE A 381 -2.45 -6.92 19.38
C ILE A 381 -1.52 -7.53 18.32
N SER A 382 -1.14 -6.74 17.32
CA SER A 382 -0.22 -7.20 16.27
C SER A 382 1.23 -7.26 16.77
N PRO A 383 2.00 -8.29 16.41
CA PRO A 383 3.43 -8.34 16.72
C PRO A 383 4.24 -7.22 16.07
N THR A 384 3.78 -6.65 14.96
CA THR A 384 4.41 -5.52 14.28
C THR A 384 3.65 -4.23 14.62
N GLY A 385 4.35 -3.20 15.08
CA GLY A 385 3.75 -1.90 15.38
C GLY A 385 3.47 -1.06 14.13
N TRP A 386 2.52 -0.14 14.22
CA TRP A 386 2.15 0.73 13.11
C TRP A 386 3.29 1.65 12.64
N ASN A 387 3.96 2.33 13.57
CA ASN A 387 5.12 3.18 13.28
C ASN A 387 6.34 2.34 12.85
N ASP A 388 6.53 1.15 13.44
CA ASP A 388 7.57 0.20 12.98
C ASP A 388 7.36 -0.20 11.51
N TYR A 389 6.10 -0.30 11.09
CA TYR A 389 5.69 -0.71 9.74
C TYR A 389 5.70 0.44 8.72
N THR A 390 5.35 1.66 9.14
CA THR A 390 5.11 2.78 8.20
C THR A 390 6.19 3.86 8.20
N ARG A 391 7.04 3.96 9.23
CA ARG A 391 8.05 5.03 9.34
C ARG A 391 9.45 4.51 9.05
N GLY A 392 10.13 5.07 8.05
CA GLY A 392 11.50 4.69 7.71
C GLY A 392 12.50 4.91 8.85
N ALA A 393 12.28 5.93 9.68
CA ALA A 393 13.15 6.20 10.82
C ALA A 393 13.15 5.07 11.87
N GLU A 394 12.05 4.32 12.03
CA GLU A 394 11.98 3.15 12.94
C GLU A 394 12.57 1.89 12.30
N GLN A 395 12.47 1.76 10.97
CA GLN A 395 12.98 0.62 10.22
C GLN A 395 14.52 0.56 10.14
N ALA A 396 15.18 1.72 10.29
CA ALA A 396 16.64 1.83 10.21
C ALA A 396 17.38 0.95 11.23
N LYS A 397 18.34 0.16 10.74
CA LYS A 397 19.13 -0.77 11.54
C LYS A 397 20.22 -0.07 12.34
N MET A 398 20.90 0.89 11.71
CA MET A 398 21.90 1.75 12.34
C MET A 398 21.37 3.14 12.62
N TRP A 399 21.86 3.76 13.70
CA TRP A 399 21.50 5.14 14.06
C TRP A 399 22.75 5.98 14.30
N PHE A 400 22.82 7.12 13.62
CA PHE A 400 23.73 8.21 13.94
C PHE A 400 22.95 9.25 14.75
N ARG A 401 23.06 9.15 16.08
CA ARG A 401 22.40 10.08 17.00
C ARG A 401 23.37 11.17 17.42
N VAL A 402 23.18 12.39 16.94
CA VAL A 402 23.95 13.52 17.45
C VAL A 402 23.61 13.75 18.91
N TRP A 403 24.63 13.79 19.76
CA TRP A 403 24.47 13.86 21.20
C TRP A 403 24.81 15.24 21.76
N GLU A 404 25.84 15.87 21.22
CA GLU A 404 26.29 17.19 21.65
C GLU A 404 26.80 17.99 20.46
N MET A 405 26.49 19.29 20.46
CA MET A 405 26.93 20.26 19.47
C MET A 405 27.91 21.23 20.13
N ALA A 406 28.82 21.81 19.36
CA ALA A 406 29.79 22.81 19.83
C ALA A 406 29.11 24.01 20.53
N SER A 407 27.95 24.44 20.01
CA SER A 407 27.08 25.43 20.65
C SER A 407 25.69 25.42 20.01
N THR A 408 24.73 26.09 20.65
CA THR A 408 23.39 26.31 20.08
C THR A 408 23.41 27.13 18.79
N ALA A 409 24.43 27.98 18.58
CA ALA A 409 24.55 28.83 17.39
C ALA A 409 25.24 28.12 16.21
N LEU A 410 26.29 27.31 16.47
CA LEU A 410 27.05 26.67 15.40
C LEU A 410 26.43 25.35 14.91
N GLN A 411 25.72 24.61 15.78
CA GLN A 411 25.13 23.31 15.43
C GLN A 411 26.12 22.31 14.77
N ILE A 412 27.42 22.39 15.10
CA ILE A 412 28.45 21.43 14.65
C ILE A 412 28.54 20.29 15.68
N PRO A 413 28.30 19.02 15.32
CA PRO A 413 28.41 17.91 16.25
C PRO A 413 29.83 17.73 16.80
N ILE A 414 29.96 17.60 18.12
CA ILE A 414 31.22 17.26 18.80
C ILE A 414 31.17 15.90 19.48
N GLN A 415 29.97 15.36 19.69
CA GLN A 415 29.75 14.02 20.19
C GLN A 415 28.54 13.38 19.53
N PHE A 416 28.65 12.11 19.17
CA PHE A 416 27.53 11.31 18.67
C PHE A 416 27.54 9.90 19.26
N ARG A 417 26.37 9.25 19.21
CA ARG A 417 26.22 7.83 19.52
C ARG A 417 25.85 7.08 18.25
N PHE A 418 26.68 6.12 17.91
CA PHE A 418 26.44 5.21 16.80
C PHE A 418 25.80 3.93 17.32
N TYR A 419 24.59 3.64 16.87
CA TYR A 419 23.90 2.38 17.16
C TYR A 419 23.98 1.46 15.95
N TYR A 420 24.19 0.17 16.18
CA TYR A 420 24.27 -0.86 15.13
C TYR A 420 23.81 -2.22 15.70
N GLN A 421 23.50 -3.17 14.83
CA GLN A 421 23.25 -4.54 15.22
C GLN A 421 24.57 -5.33 15.31
N ASN A 422 24.76 -6.04 16.41
CA ASN A 422 25.88 -6.96 16.58
C ASN A 422 25.58 -8.31 15.91
N THR A 423 26.56 -9.21 15.87
CA THR A 423 26.42 -10.56 15.30
C THR A 423 25.37 -11.45 15.96
N SER A 424 24.93 -11.12 17.19
CA SER A 424 23.82 -11.79 17.88
C SER A 424 22.44 -11.19 17.57
N GLY A 425 22.36 -10.14 16.74
CA GLY A 425 21.13 -9.43 16.40
C GLY A 425 20.70 -8.39 17.44
N ALA A 426 21.47 -8.19 18.52
CA ALA A 426 21.19 -7.16 19.52
C ALA A 426 21.68 -5.79 19.05
N ARG A 427 20.89 -4.74 19.32
CA ARG A 427 21.30 -3.36 19.04
C ARG A 427 22.22 -2.86 20.15
N VAL A 428 23.45 -2.53 19.79
CA VAL A 428 24.49 -1.97 20.67
C VAL A 428 24.84 -0.56 20.23
N TYR A 429 25.58 0.18 21.06
CA TYR A 429 26.08 1.50 20.67
C TYR A 429 27.50 1.78 21.14
N ARG A 430 28.15 2.72 20.43
CA ARG A 430 29.43 3.32 20.79
C ARG A 430 29.30 4.84 20.80
N THR A 431 30.00 5.50 21.71
CA THR A 431 30.02 6.96 21.80
C THR A 431 31.33 7.47 21.22
N PHE A 432 31.23 8.43 20.32
CA PHE A 432 32.35 9.04 19.62
C PHE A 432 32.41 10.52 19.97
N THR A 433 33.57 10.99 20.42
CA THR A 433 33.80 12.36 20.89
C THR A 433 35.01 12.93 20.15
N ARG A 434 34.82 14.13 19.59
CA ARG A 434 35.86 14.84 18.84
C ARG A 434 37.07 15.11 19.74
N GLY A 435 38.28 14.87 19.23
CA GLY A 435 39.53 15.02 19.99
C GLY A 435 39.86 13.88 20.97
N TYR A 436 39.05 12.81 21.00
CA TYR A 436 39.33 11.61 21.80
C TYR A 436 39.35 10.33 20.96
N ASN A 437 38.19 9.92 20.43
CA ASN A 437 38.04 8.70 19.63
C ASN A 437 37.30 8.93 18.31
N TRP A 438 37.06 10.20 17.96
CA TRP A 438 36.52 10.62 16.68
C TRP A 438 37.54 11.49 15.94
N PRO A 439 38.46 10.85 15.20
CA PRO A 439 39.52 11.57 14.49
C PRO A 439 38.95 12.42 13.34
N THR A 440 39.56 13.58 13.14
CA THR A 440 39.39 14.43 11.94
C THR A 440 40.14 13.82 10.75
N PRO A 441 39.82 14.18 9.50
CA PRO A 441 40.46 13.58 8.33
C PRO A 441 41.99 13.72 8.28
N SER A 442 42.56 14.71 8.98
CA SER A 442 44.01 14.93 9.07
C SER A 442 44.70 14.17 10.21
N GLU A 443 43.94 13.56 11.11
CA GLU A 443 44.45 12.75 12.21
C GLU A 443 44.57 11.27 11.80
N THR A 444 45.46 10.52 12.46
CA THR A 444 45.67 9.10 12.17
C THR A 444 44.37 8.30 12.29
N GLY A 445 43.99 7.60 11.21
CA GLY A 445 42.76 6.81 11.13
C GLY A 445 41.49 7.60 10.84
N GLY A 446 41.60 8.94 10.66
CA GLY A 446 40.47 9.78 10.26
C GLY A 446 40.02 9.59 8.82
N ASP A 447 40.97 9.25 7.94
CA ASP A 447 40.74 8.89 6.55
C ASP A 447 39.96 7.57 6.38
N ALA A 448 40.04 6.68 7.36
CA ALA A 448 39.28 5.42 7.41
C ALA A 448 37.95 5.54 8.18
N PHE A 449 37.62 6.71 8.73
CA PHE A 449 36.44 6.91 9.58
C PHE A 449 35.25 7.45 8.76
N PRO A 450 34.09 6.76 8.73
CA PRO A 450 33.02 7.05 7.78
C PRO A 450 32.19 8.30 8.10
N PHE A 451 32.36 8.90 9.29
CA PHE A 451 31.57 10.07 9.70
C PHE A 451 32.48 11.27 9.97
N GLN A 452 32.24 12.38 9.29
CA GLN A 452 32.97 13.63 9.46
C GLN A 452 32.03 14.82 9.68
N THR A 453 32.59 15.94 10.14
CA THR A 453 31.86 17.20 10.25
C THR A 453 32.61 18.26 9.48
N GLU A 454 31.91 18.98 8.62
CA GLU A 454 32.48 19.97 7.73
C GLU A 454 31.53 21.16 7.58
N THR A 455 32.08 22.36 7.35
CA THR A 455 31.30 23.48 6.83
C THR A 455 31.40 23.42 5.30
N LEU A 456 30.30 23.09 4.64
CA LEU A 456 30.23 22.99 3.18
C LEU A 456 30.60 24.33 2.53
N PRO A 457 31.06 24.35 1.26
CA PRO A 457 31.40 25.59 0.54
C PRO A 457 30.27 26.64 0.51
N ILE A 458 29.02 26.20 0.61
CA ILE A 458 27.81 27.03 0.74
C ILE A 458 27.62 27.66 2.15
N GLY A 459 28.59 27.49 3.06
CA GLY A 459 28.56 28.03 4.42
C GLY A 459 27.70 27.25 5.41
N ARG A 460 27.15 26.10 5.03
CA ARG A 460 26.28 25.28 5.88
C ARG A 460 27.07 24.19 6.60
N ASN A 461 26.82 24.00 7.89
CA ASN A 461 27.43 22.94 8.67
C ASN A 461 26.75 21.60 8.38
N ALA A 462 27.54 20.58 8.04
CA ALA A 462 27.05 19.28 7.64
C ALA A 462 27.79 18.14 8.36
N ILE A 463 27.07 17.04 8.53
CA ILE A 463 27.61 15.72 8.86
C ILE A 463 27.86 15.00 7.55
N THR A 464 29.12 14.74 7.23
CA THR A 464 29.50 13.99 6.03
C THR A 464 29.54 12.51 6.35
N VAL A 465 28.84 11.71 5.54
CA VAL A 465 28.78 10.26 5.65
C VAL A 465 29.41 9.65 4.40
N HIS A 466 30.49 8.91 4.61
CA HIS A 466 31.20 8.16 3.58
C HIS A 466 30.69 6.73 3.54
N LEU A 467 29.99 6.38 2.46
CA LEU A 467 29.33 5.08 2.31
C LEU A 467 30.31 3.95 1.98
N ASP A 468 31.39 4.24 1.24
CA ASP A 468 32.49 3.33 0.93
C ASP A 468 33.28 2.88 2.16
N LEU A 469 33.43 3.75 3.16
CA LEU A 469 34.20 3.46 4.38
C LEU A 469 33.40 2.66 5.42
N LEU A 470 32.07 2.66 5.33
CA LEU A 470 31.19 2.06 6.35
C LEU A 470 31.35 0.53 6.50
N PRO A 471 31.50 -0.29 5.43
CA PRO A 471 31.69 -1.73 5.57
C PRO A 471 32.98 -2.07 6.35
N ALA A 472 34.09 -1.43 6.01
CA ALA A 472 35.37 -1.63 6.70
C ALA A 472 35.31 -1.14 8.15
N PHE A 473 34.61 -0.04 8.41
CA PHE A 473 34.39 0.48 9.75
C PHE A 473 33.57 -0.48 10.63
N LEU A 474 32.48 -1.05 10.11
CA LEU A 474 31.68 -2.04 10.85
C LEU A 474 32.54 -3.27 11.22
N LEU A 475 33.34 -3.77 10.27
CA LEU A 475 34.26 -4.87 10.54
C LEU A 475 35.27 -4.52 11.64
N ALA A 476 35.81 -3.30 11.64
CA ALA A 476 36.78 -2.83 12.63
C ALA A 476 36.19 -2.70 14.06
N LEU A 477 34.86 -2.61 14.22
CA LEU A 477 34.22 -2.62 15.55
C LEU A 477 34.30 -3.99 16.25
N GLY A 478 34.54 -5.07 15.49
CA GLY A 478 34.77 -6.43 16.01
C GLY A 478 33.52 -7.19 16.48
N ASP A 479 32.47 -6.49 16.91
CA ASP A 479 31.19 -7.09 17.34
C ASP A 479 30.03 -6.78 16.38
N ALA A 480 30.19 -5.87 15.42
CA ALA A 480 29.14 -5.51 14.48
C ALA A 480 28.83 -6.63 13.50
N ALA A 481 27.55 -6.80 13.17
CA ALA A 481 27.17 -7.55 11.98
C ALA A 481 27.59 -6.76 10.72
N ASP A 482 27.76 -7.48 9.61
CA ASP A 482 28.12 -6.87 8.34
C ASP A 482 26.99 -6.00 7.74
N VAL A 483 27.24 -5.43 6.57
CA VAL A 483 26.30 -4.56 5.84
C VAL A 483 25.10 -5.30 5.25
N SER A 484 25.03 -6.64 5.28
CA SER A 484 23.80 -7.37 4.93
C SER A 484 22.73 -7.26 6.02
N VAL A 485 23.16 -7.05 7.27
CA VAL A 485 22.28 -6.82 8.42
C VAL A 485 22.19 -5.33 8.73
N ASN A 486 23.31 -4.63 8.76
CA ASN A 486 23.41 -3.19 8.99
C ASN A 486 23.27 -2.41 7.67
N ASN A 487 22.16 -2.61 6.97
CA ASN A 487 21.90 -2.10 5.61
C ASN A 487 21.10 -0.79 5.58
N SER A 488 20.98 -0.07 6.70
CA SER A 488 20.28 1.21 6.73
C SER A 488 20.73 2.09 7.88
N ILE A 489 20.77 3.40 7.67
CA ILE A 489 21.20 4.40 8.65
C ILE A 489 20.17 5.51 8.82
N TYR A 490 19.84 5.84 10.07
CA TYR A 490 19.04 7.01 10.44
C TYR A 490 19.92 8.07 11.10
N LEU A 491 19.98 9.26 10.49
CA LEU A 491 20.75 10.40 10.98
C LEU A 491 19.82 11.44 11.57
N PHE A 492 20.03 11.79 12.85
CA PHE A 492 19.17 12.76 13.51
C PHE A 492 19.82 13.45 14.71
N PRO A 493 19.43 14.71 14.98
CA PRO A 493 19.74 15.40 16.22
C PRO A 493 18.87 14.90 17.37
N GLN A 494 19.49 14.69 18.53
CA GLN A 494 18.76 14.36 19.75
C GLN A 494 18.20 15.63 20.41
N ASN A 495 16.94 15.96 20.12
CA ASN A 495 16.27 17.21 20.51
C ASN A 495 16.16 17.49 22.02
N ASN A 496 16.41 16.52 22.90
CA ASN A 496 16.35 16.72 24.36
C ASN A 496 17.71 17.10 24.98
N ARG A 497 18.68 17.50 24.16
CA ARG A 497 20.04 17.90 24.57
C ARG A 497 20.16 19.42 24.57
N PRO A 498 20.86 20.02 25.55
CA PRO A 498 20.87 21.48 25.74
C PRO A 498 21.52 22.26 24.59
N THR A 499 22.47 21.65 23.88
CA THR A 499 23.20 22.28 22.76
C THR A 499 22.57 21.99 21.39
N VAL A 500 21.63 21.05 21.32
CA VAL A 500 21.06 20.54 20.06
C VAL A 500 19.75 21.27 19.79
N VAL A 501 19.68 21.98 18.67
CA VAL A 501 18.45 22.64 18.22
C VAL A 501 17.70 21.70 17.26
N PRO A 502 16.39 21.49 17.44
CA PRO A 502 15.59 20.72 16.49
C PRO A 502 15.63 21.37 15.09
N PRO A 503 15.80 20.59 14.02
CA PRO A 503 15.86 21.10 12.66
C PRO A 503 14.49 21.58 12.20
N SER A 504 14.47 22.62 11.37
CA SER A 504 13.25 23.14 10.76
C SER A 504 12.87 22.32 9.52
N VAL A 505 11.57 22.20 9.24
CA VAL A 505 11.06 21.64 7.99
C VAL A 505 10.05 22.65 7.41
N PRO A 506 10.38 23.36 6.30
CA PRO A 506 11.62 23.31 5.52
C PRO A 506 12.88 23.76 6.27
N SER A 507 14.06 23.31 5.82
CA SER A 507 15.31 23.58 6.52
C SER A 507 15.78 25.02 6.32
N ILE A 508 16.17 25.68 7.42
CA ILE A 508 16.75 27.03 7.40
C ILE A 508 18.28 26.99 7.33
N ALA A 509 18.93 28.11 7.02
CA ALA A 509 20.38 28.19 6.81
C ALA A 509 21.22 27.79 8.03
N SER A 510 20.70 28.00 9.25
CA SER A 510 21.37 27.64 10.50
C SER A 510 21.18 26.16 10.89
N ASP A 511 20.29 25.43 10.22
CA ASP A 511 20.07 24.03 10.53
C ASP A 511 21.26 23.19 10.06
N PRO A 512 21.67 22.18 10.86
CA PRO A 512 22.66 21.22 10.40
C PRO A 512 22.12 20.42 9.20
N ALA A 513 23.01 20.00 8.31
CA ALA A 513 22.70 19.16 7.18
C ALA A 513 23.43 17.81 7.23
N VAL A 514 23.07 16.92 6.31
CA VAL A 514 23.80 15.69 6.04
C VAL A 514 24.35 15.78 4.61
N SER A 515 25.61 15.44 4.43
CA SER A 515 26.24 15.21 3.13
C SER A 515 26.52 13.72 2.98
N VAL A 516 26.18 13.15 1.82
CA VAL A 516 26.48 11.77 1.45
C VAL A 516 27.58 11.79 0.39
N ARG A 517 28.71 11.11 0.66
CA ARG A 517 29.89 11.02 -0.20
C ARG A 517 30.42 9.59 -0.28
N GLY A 518 31.35 9.32 -1.20
CA GLY A 518 31.97 8.00 -1.34
C GLY A 518 30.95 6.91 -1.67
N GLY A 519 29.93 7.25 -2.46
CA GLY A 519 28.81 6.35 -2.76
C GLY A 519 28.82 5.79 -4.17
N SER A 520 29.86 6.03 -4.98
CA SER A 520 29.88 5.64 -6.40
C SER A 520 29.82 4.13 -6.61
N ASP A 521 30.56 3.36 -5.79
CA ASP A 521 30.53 1.90 -5.78
C ASP A 521 29.79 1.39 -4.54
N MET A 522 28.59 0.84 -4.76
CA MET A 522 27.77 0.24 -3.71
C MET A 522 27.79 -1.30 -3.76
N SER A 523 28.72 -1.93 -4.48
CA SER A 523 28.77 -3.38 -4.69
C SER A 523 28.86 -4.21 -3.40
N ALA A 524 29.39 -3.64 -2.32
CA ALA A 524 29.43 -4.26 -1.00
C ALA A 524 28.03 -4.44 -0.37
N TYR A 525 27.03 -3.66 -0.78
CA TYR A 525 25.68 -3.62 -0.21
C TYR A 525 24.73 -4.57 -0.96
N THR A 526 25.00 -5.88 -0.89
CA THR A 526 24.25 -6.89 -1.66
C THR A 526 22.76 -6.99 -1.32
N THR A 527 22.34 -6.50 -0.15
CA THR A 527 20.92 -6.41 0.28
C THR A 527 20.33 -5.00 0.13
N GLY A 528 21.07 -4.11 -0.53
CA GLY A 528 20.74 -2.69 -0.67
C GLY A 528 21.21 -1.83 0.50
N PHE A 529 20.98 -0.52 0.39
CA PHE A 529 21.29 0.45 1.45
C PHE A 529 20.30 1.60 1.53
N SER A 530 19.84 1.94 2.73
CA SER A 530 18.90 3.05 2.94
C SER A 530 19.43 4.12 3.88
N VAL A 531 19.30 5.38 3.49
CA VAL A 531 19.61 6.55 4.33
C VAL A 531 18.32 7.28 4.66
N VAL A 532 18.02 7.45 5.94
CA VAL A 532 16.91 8.26 6.43
C VAL A 532 17.47 9.39 7.27
N SER A 533 16.96 10.60 7.08
CA SER A 533 17.37 11.76 7.86
C SER A 533 16.20 12.71 8.05
N ASN A 534 16.11 13.37 9.20
CA ASN A 534 15.23 14.53 9.38
C ASN A 534 15.95 15.87 9.11
N LEU A 535 17.18 15.81 8.60
CA LEU A 535 17.98 16.95 8.17
C LEU A 535 17.95 17.06 6.64
N ARG A 536 18.18 18.26 6.11
CA ARG A 536 18.43 18.44 4.67
C ARG A 536 19.62 17.59 4.23
N MET A 537 19.48 16.88 3.12
CA MET A 537 20.50 15.99 2.57
C MET A 537 21.12 16.59 1.30
N TYR A 538 22.45 16.59 1.24
CA TYR A 538 23.23 16.91 0.06
C TYR A 538 23.84 15.63 -0.50
N ILE A 539 23.69 15.42 -1.81
CA ILE A 539 24.36 14.36 -2.56
C ILE A 539 25.61 15.00 -3.15
N GLY A 540 26.77 14.76 -2.51
CA GLY A 540 28.00 15.49 -2.82
C GLY A 540 28.72 15.00 -4.08
N GLU A 541 28.56 13.72 -4.40
CA GLU A 541 29.27 13.03 -5.49
C GLU A 541 28.32 12.04 -6.19
N SER A 542 28.79 11.39 -7.25
CA SER A 542 28.07 10.29 -7.91
C SER A 542 27.71 9.18 -6.92
N LEU A 543 26.49 8.66 -7.04
CA LEU A 543 25.95 7.66 -6.14
C LEU A 543 25.46 6.45 -6.95
N ASN A 544 25.99 5.27 -6.61
CA ASN A 544 25.60 3.97 -7.14
C ASN A 544 25.69 3.85 -8.67
N THR A 545 26.88 4.09 -9.21
CA THR A 545 27.16 4.08 -10.66
C THR A 545 27.86 2.82 -11.15
N VAL A 546 28.16 1.86 -10.26
CA VAL A 546 28.84 0.60 -10.60
C VAL A 546 27.82 -0.54 -10.67
N PRO A 547 27.56 -1.12 -11.85
CA PRO A 547 26.66 -2.25 -11.97
C PRO A 547 27.29 -3.53 -11.39
N VAL A 548 26.44 -4.39 -10.83
CA VAL A 548 26.81 -5.72 -10.33
C VAL A 548 25.94 -6.79 -10.99
N THR A 549 26.33 -8.05 -10.85
CA THR A 549 25.53 -9.16 -11.39
C THR A 549 24.20 -9.25 -10.65
N PRO A 550 23.05 -9.30 -11.37
CA PRO A 550 21.75 -9.53 -10.76
C PRO A 550 21.76 -10.80 -9.88
N PRO A 551 21.12 -10.80 -8.70
CA PRO A 551 21.00 -12.00 -7.89
C PRO A 551 20.32 -13.14 -8.65
N SER A 552 20.80 -14.37 -8.46
CA SER A 552 20.18 -15.56 -9.08
C SER A 552 18.71 -15.68 -8.67
N GLY A 553 17.84 -16.06 -9.61
CA GLY A 553 16.41 -16.21 -9.35
C GLY A 553 15.64 -14.90 -9.15
N SER A 554 16.26 -13.74 -9.33
CA SER A 554 15.61 -12.42 -9.24
C SER A 554 14.52 -12.17 -10.28
N GLY A 555 14.51 -12.91 -11.39
CA GLY A 555 13.59 -12.66 -12.50
C GLY A 555 13.98 -11.46 -13.38
N ILE A 556 15.14 -10.84 -13.11
CA ILE A 556 15.69 -9.76 -13.93
C ILE A 556 16.31 -10.38 -15.21
N PRO A 557 15.99 -9.85 -16.41
CA PRO A 557 16.56 -10.30 -17.68
C PRO A 557 18.09 -10.37 -17.69
N ALA A 558 18.63 -11.41 -18.32
CA ALA A 558 20.08 -11.56 -18.47
C ALA A 558 20.66 -10.45 -19.36
N GLY A 559 21.69 -9.76 -18.87
CA GLY A 559 22.35 -8.66 -19.57
C GLY A 559 21.78 -7.27 -19.27
N GLU A 560 20.73 -7.18 -18.45
CA GLU A 560 20.29 -5.90 -17.88
C GLU A 560 21.26 -5.45 -16.78
N GLU A 561 21.60 -4.16 -16.77
CA GLU A 561 22.43 -3.58 -15.72
C GLU A 561 21.65 -3.57 -14.42
N TYR A 562 22.25 -4.13 -13.37
CA TYR A 562 21.67 -4.15 -12.04
C TYR A 562 22.57 -3.39 -11.08
N PHE A 563 21.97 -2.48 -10.34
CA PHE A 563 22.64 -1.70 -9.31
C PHE A 563 22.07 -2.11 -7.95
N PRO A 564 22.90 -2.26 -6.90
CA PRO A 564 22.41 -2.51 -5.54
C PRO A 564 21.33 -1.48 -5.15
N PRO A 565 20.18 -1.91 -4.60
CA PRO A 565 19.06 -0.99 -4.43
C PRO A 565 19.33 0.00 -3.31
N ILE A 566 19.15 1.29 -3.60
CA ILE A 566 19.35 2.37 -2.63
C ILE A 566 18.06 3.17 -2.41
N SER A 567 17.86 3.66 -1.19
CA SER A 567 16.82 4.66 -0.93
C SER A 567 17.31 5.77 -0.03
N LEU A 568 16.94 7.00 -0.40
CA LEU A 568 17.28 8.21 0.34
C LEU A 568 15.99 8.89 0.78
N PHE A 569 15.82 9.11 2.07
CA PHE A 569 14.68 9.82 2.66
C PHE A 569 15.17 11.00 3.48
N ALA A 570 14.74 12.20 3.09
CA ALA A 570 15.05 13.46 3.76
C ALA A 570 13.92 14.46 3.48
N PRO A 571 13.73 15.50 4.31
CA PRO A 571 12.72 16.53 4.04
C PRO A 571 13.03 17.28 2.75
N GLU A 572 14.32 17.49 2.48
CA GLU A 572 14.83 18.12 1.27
C GLU A 572 16.11 17.41 0.82
N LYS A 573 16.24 17.21 -0.49
CA LYS A 573 17.45 16.70 -1.13
C LYS A 573 18.02 17.78 -2.04
N ARG A 574 19.34 17.91 -2.08
CA ARG A 574 20.09 18.84 -2.93
C ARG A 574 21.21 18.10 -3.65
N PHE A 575 21.47 18.51 -4.88
CA PHE A 575 22.54 17.97 -5.71
C PHE A 575 23.76 18.89 -5.67
N GLY A 576 24.92 18.32 -5.34
CA GLY A 576 26.16 19.04 -5.15
C GLY A 576 26.21 19.84 -3.84
N GLU A 577 27.42 20.27 -3.49
CA GLU A 577 27.73 20.99 -2.24
C GLU A 577 28.33 22.38 -2.50
N THR A 578 28.53 22.72 -3.77
CA THR A 578 29.15 23.97 -4.22
C THR A 578 28.10 25.02 -4.54
N ALA A 579 28.52 26.29 -4.51
CA ALA A 579 27.66 27.42 -4.85
C ALA A 579 27.32 27.51 -6.35
N PHE A 580 28.17 26.94 -7.20
CA PHE A 580 27.93 26.83 -8.64
C PHE A 580 27.72 25.36 -8.99
N PHE A 581 26.61 25.07 -9.66
CA PHE A 581 26.25 23.74 -10.10
C PHE A 581 26.15 23.73 -11.62
N GLU A 582 27.17 23.19 -12.28
CA GLU A 582 27.24 23.10 -13.75
C GLU A 582 27.26 21.64 -14.24
N HIS A 583 27.14 20.68 -13.33
CA HIS A 583 27.20 19.26 -13.68
C HIS A 583 25.82 18.73 -14.07
N PRO A 584 25.71 17.94 -15.14
CA PRO A 584 24.48 17.20 -15.44
C PRO A 584 24.10 16.28 -14.27
N VAL A 585 22.80 16.23 -13.96
CA VAL A 585 22.21 15.24 -13.06
C VAL A 585 21.58 14.16 -13.92
N GLU A 586 22.27 13.02 -14.01
CA GLU A 586 21.73 11.79 -14.57
C GLU A 586 21.11 10.97 -13.44
N PHE A 587 19.81 10.67 -13.56
CA PHE A 587 19.04 10.02 -12.53
C PHE A 587 18.30 8.79 -13.09
N THR A 588 18.65 7.60 -12.59
CA THR A 588 17.95 6.36 -12.93
C THR A 588 17.27 5.79 -11.69
N GLY A 589 15.99 5.41 -11.79
CA GLY A 589 15.27 4.76 -10.69
C GLY A 589 13.87 5.34 -10.45
N GLN A 590 13.58 5.70 -9.19
CA GLN A 590 12.24 6.13 -8.76
C GLN A 590 12.26 7.43 -7.97
N VAL A 591 11.24 8.26 -8.19
CA VAL A 591 11.03 9.49 -7.40
C VAL A 591 9.66 9.46 -6.74
N SER A 592 9.66 9.50 -5.42
CA SER A 592 8.44 9.58 -4.63
C SER A 592 8.46 10.76 -3.68
N SER A 593 7.27 11.27 -3.35
CA SER A 593 7.10 12.33 -2.37
C SER A 593 6.57 11.81 -1.05
N LEU A 594 7.13 12.34 0.03
CA LEU A 594 6.51 12.24 1.35
C LEU A 594 5.35 13.24 1.51
N ASN A 595 5.17 14.20 0.60
CA ASN A 595 4.07 15.16 0.72
C ASN A 595 2.70 14.46 0.73
N THR A 596 1.84 14.88 1.65
CA THR A 596 0.44 14.44 1.78
C THR A 596 -0.55 15.58 1.51
N ASP A 597 -0.05 16.79 1.21
CA ASP A 597 -0.85 17.95 0.83
C ASP A 597 -1.44 17.78 -0.57
N ASP A 598 -2.71 18.15 -0.73
CA ASP A 598 -3.49 18.09 -1.97
C ASP A 598 -3.58 19.44 -2.70
N THR A 599 -3.09 20.52 -2.09
CA THR A 599 -3.15 21.89 -2.62
C THR A 599 -1.87 22.29 -3.37
N VAL A 600 -0.71 21.84 -2.89
CA VAL A 600 0.59 22.18 -3.49
C VAL A 600 1.10 21.00 -4.31
N ALA A 601 1.21 21.20 -5.61
CA ALA A 601 1.72 20.18 -6.52
C ALA A 601 3.19 19.86 -6.22
N PHE A 602 3.47 18.60 -5.91
CA PHE A 602 4.81 18.04 -6.00
C PHE A 602 5.21 17.91 -7.48
N ARG A 603 6.37 18.46 -7.85
CA ARG A 603 6.98 18.34 -9.17
C ARG A 603 8.26 17.49 -9.07
N PRO A 604 8.25 16.21 -9.50
CA PRO A 604 9.33 15.26 -9.22
C PRO A 604 10.72 15.66 -9.75
N LEU A 605 10.78 16.38 -10.88
CA LEU A 605 12.02 16.77 -11.54
C LEU A 605 12.41 18.24 -11.31
N ASP A 606 11.79 18.91 -10.34
CA ASP A 606 12.26 20.23 -9.88
C ASP A 606 13.40 20.07 -8.87
N LEU A 607 14.57 19.74 -9.40
CA LEU A 607 15.77 19.53 -8.61
C LEU A 607 16.38 20.88 -8.21
N ARG A 608 17.00 20.92 -7.01
CA ARG A 608 17.72 22.09 -6.52
C ARG A 608 19.17 21.76 -6.22
N SER A 609 20.06 22.71 -6.52
CA SER A 609 21.49 22.62 -6.27
C SER A 609 21.84 22.88 -4.80
N GLY A 610 23.12 22.73 -4.48
CA GLY A 610 23.67 23.08 -3.17
C GLY A 610 23.34 24.52 -2.70
N SER A 611 23.27 25.48 -3.63
CA SER A 611 23.01 26.92 -3.38
C SER A 611 21.53 27.28 -3.24
N ASP A 612 20.61 26.29 -3.22
CA ASP A 612 19.15 26.46 -3.29
C ASP A 612 18.61 27.00 -4.63
N ASP A 613 19.46 27.12 -5.65
CA ASP A 613 19.05 27.44 -7.02
C ASP A 613 18.38 26.23 -7.70
N THR A 614 17.42 26.50 -8.57
CA THR A 614 16.82 25.45 -9.42
C THR A 614 17.87 24.95 -10.41
N VAL A 615 18.03 23.63 -10.50
CA VAL A 615 18.89 23.02 -11.51
C VAL A 615 18.26 23.27 -12.89
N SER A 616 19.07 23.76 -13.84
CA SER A 616 18.59 24.04 -15.19
C SER A 616 17.97 22.77 -15.81
N PRO A 617 16.76 22.84 -16.38
CA PRO A 617 16.10 21.70 -17.04
C PRO A 617 16.97 20.98 -18.09
N GLY A 618 17.84 21.72 -18.79
CA GLY A 618 18.76 21.14 -19.78
C GLY A 618 19.95 20.37 -19.19
N LEU A 619 20.09 20.35 -17.87
CA LEU A 619 21.10 19.58 -17.14
C LEU A 619 20.47 18.37 -16.42
N ILE A 620 19.18 18.09 -16.62
CA ILE A 620 18.48 16.99 -15.94
C ILE A 620 18.14 15.91 -16.98
N GLU A 621 18.76 14.75 -16.83
CA GLU A 621 18.40 13.54 -17.57
C GLU A 621 17.85 12.50 -16.59
N ALA A 622 16.63 12.02 -16.83
CA ALA A 622 15.94 11.12 -15.93
C ALA A 622 15.42 9.88 -16.68
N ASP A 623 15.85 8.69 -16.25
CA ASP A 623 15.34 7.40 -16.71
C ASP A 623 14.60 6.71 -15.54
N LEU A 624 13.28 6.94 -15.47
CA LEU A 624 12.48 6.45 -14.36
C LEU A 624 11.86 5.10 -14.69
N LYS A 625 12.16 4.11 -13.85
CA LYS A 625 11.77 2.71 -14.06
C LYS A 625 11.01 2.15 -12.88
N MET A 626 10.02 1.31 -13.19
CA MET A 626 9.34 0.48 -12.21
C MET A 626 10.29 -0.59 -11.66
N ILE A 627 10.24 -0.85 -10.35
CA ILE A 627 10.89 -2.01 -9.74
C ILE A 627 10.11 -3.25 -10.18
N GLN A 628 10.82 -4.26 -10.70
CA GLN A 628 10.22 -5.48 -11.24
C GLN A 628 10.51 -6.71 -10.37
N SER A 629 11.60 -6.67 -9.60
CA SER A 629 12.05 -7.77 -8.74
C SER A 629 12.17 -7.35 -7.28
N PRO A 630 11.86 -8.24 -6.31
CA PRO A 630 12.14 -7.97 -4.90
C PRO A 630 13.64 -7.76 -4.62
N ALA A 631 14.54 -8.19 -5.52
CA ALA A 631 15.96 -7.89 -5.44
C ALA A 631 16.27 -6.39 -5.58
N GLU A 632 15.42 -5.64 -6.28
CA GLU A 632 15.58 -4.19 -6.51
C GLU A 632 14.90 -3.36 -5.42
N LEU A 633 14.26 -4.01 -4.42
CA LEU A 633 13.62 -3.29 -3.31
C LEU A 633 14.69 -2.84 -2.29
N PRO A 634 14.78 -1.54 -2.00
CA PRO A 634 15.69 -1.07 -0.95
C PRO A 634 15.17 -1.47 0.44
N PRO A 635 16.06 -1.60 1.44
CA PRO A 635 15.71 -2.03 2.80
C PRO A 635 14.57 -1.21 3.44
N ILE A 636 14.52 0.08 3.17
CA ILE A 636 13.46 1.00 3.58
C ILE A 636 12.77 1.51 2.32
N HIS A 637 11.46 1.37 2.27
CA HIS A 637 10.62 1.82 1.17
C HIS A 637 9.23 2.22 1.69
N LEU A 638 8.52 3.03 0.90
CA LEU A 638 7.13 3.36 1.19
C LEU A 638 6.25 2.15 0.91
N MET A 639 5.17 2.03 1.68
CA MET A 639 4.22 0.93 1.56
C MET A 639 2.84 1.45 1.18
N ASN A 640 2.11 0.64 0.42
CA ASN A 640 0.72 0.85 0.09
C ASN A 640 -0.06 -0.44 0.36
N TRP A 641 -1.34 -0.32 0.63
CA TRP A 641 -2.25 -1.47 0.67
C TRP A 641 -3.20 -1.44 -0.51
N LEU A 642 -3.25 -2.55 -1.24
CA LEU A 642 -4.29 -2.82 -2.21
C LEU A 642 -5.22 -3.87 -1.61
N VAL A 643 -6.47 -3.50 -1.40
CA VAL A 643 -7.49 -4.33 -0.77
C VAL A 643 -8.47 -4.79 -1.83
N THR A 644 -8.68 -6.10 -1.94
CA THR A 644 -9.62 -6.70 -2.88
C THR A 644 -10.53 -7.70 -2.18
N ILE A 645 -11.76 -7.84 -2.69
CA ILE A 645 -12.65 -8.93 -2.30
C ILE A 645 -13.13 -9.67 -3.54
N GLU A 646 -12.89 -10.97 -3.58
CA GLU A 646 -13.18 -11.85 -4.72
C GLU A 646 -14.20 -12.93 -4.31
N GLU A 647 -15.20 -13.20 -5.15
CA GLU A 647 -16.13 -14.32 -4.94
C GLU A 647 -15.48 -15.63 -5.40
N ILE A 648 -15.39 -16.59 -4.49
CA ILE A 648 -14.99 -17.96 -4.78
C ILE A 648 -16.22 -18.70 -5.31
N HIS A 649 -16.39 -18.69 -6.63
CA HIS A 649 -17.44 -19.43 -7.30
C HIS A 649 -17.28 -20.92 -6.97
N GLN A 650 -18.29 -21.58 -6.41
CA GLN A 650 -18.27 -23.04 -6.32
C GLN A 650 -18.57 -23.62 -7.72
N GLY A 651 -17.90 -24.71 -8.10
CA GLY A 651 -18.28 -25.42 -9.33
C GLY A 651 -19.75 -25.85 -9.27
N PRO A 652 -20.43 -26.05 -10.41
CA PRO A 652 -21.81 -26.54 -10.38
C PRO A 652 -21.84 -27.84 -9.58
N GLN A 653 -22.62 -27.87 -8.50
CA GLN A 653 -22.94 -29.12 -7.83
C GLN A 653 -23.81 -29.92 -8.81
N ASN A 654 -23.25 -31.02 -9.32
CA ASN A 654 -23.97 -31.97 -10.18
C ASN A 654 -25.00 -32.76 -9.39
#